data_AF-A0A0N4XA92-F1
#
_entry.id   AF-A0A0N4XA92-F1
#
_cell.length_a   1.000
_cell.length_b   1.000
_cell.length_c   1.000
_cell.angle_alpha   90.00
_cell.angle_beta   90.00
_cell.angle_gamma   90.00
#
_symmetry.space_group_name_H-M   'P 1'
#
loop_
_entity.id
_entity.type
_entity.pdbx_description
1 polymer ?
#
loop_
_entity_poly.entity_id
_entity_poly.type
_entity_poly.pdbx_seq_one_letter_code
_entity_poly.pdbx_strand_id
1 'polypeptide(L)'
;LPVSRFFQVKLTQDERFTQAAVKYCQEEIDKNPAMKKCTELTQPGYALSCLLEFTPNVTATSQCHAFLRRTAVLAFGDFRLIGPFVEKCGATLSKLGCGTLTPHKAHEGVRVPHTQGMALECLISNVVKHGKDQSDPLQMLEPGCRHEVMRLVEMQTDDFHLDRTLFFACRQDRERYCKEVQAGQGKVFECLMMNRNDQFMEPECARMLGERAYLMGRNYRMAHPLVKACANEMKEYKCEPQDELESAAHFHLTWILLCLESHAHNAQSPEKLPSPQCQHEMLTHRQMMITEFHMAPDVVMHCSQEIDKWCSPRGDIEPKGLTLHCLMEHASSTDKTKQVGAQCMQALKDVVKVADVGSNYKVDKVLYGSCRSLIDGACARETGSESETLTCLMRHVDSSDMTPMCEQRLLEVQYFMARDWTLDPQLYEACHDEAVSRCHAPANWHMSSNGPDPGPAVLACLYRSAYDDEVPLSKKCGIEVRRVLHTRAVRVNLIPDIEDACREALSEYCSNNVKPMEEMTCLQENFEKKEFIKRYPLCHKEISRFTEMESKDTKLNRALMKACKPVIKVHCEQFANEDIDHGDVMECLLNNKDQPEMTSKCRSYVNHFELISLRDYHFSYKFLKACGPDIEQHCRNRGNDK
;
A
#
# COMPACT_ATOMS: atom_id res chain seq x y z
N LEU A 1 -5.72 -1.86 -54.32
CA LEU A 1 -7.17 -1.43 -54.14
C LEU A 1 -7.26 -0.42 -52.98
N PRO A 2 -6.93 0.89 -53.10
CA PRO A 2 -7.16 2.12 -52.33
C PRO A 2 -8.61 2.26 -51.87
N VAL A 3 -9.45 1.13 -51.72
CA VAL A 3 -10.91 1.19 -51.51
C VAL A 3 -11.20 0.68 -50.09
N SER A 4 -10.17 0.46 -49.12
CA SER A 4 -10.57 -0.14 -47.81
C SER A 4 -10.33 0.87 -46.69
N ARG A 5 -9.66 2.07 -46.93
CA ARG A 5 -9.47 3.06 -45.85
C ARG A 5 -10.42 4.24 -46.02
N PHE A 6 -10.89 4.56 -47.26
CA PHE A 6 -11.95 5.55 -47.57
C PHE A 6 -13.34 4.97 -47.29
N PHE A 7 -13.44 3.62 -47.16
CA PHE A 7 -14.72 2.91 -46.89
C PHE A 7 -15.00 2.88 -45.39
N GLN A 8 -14.00 2.97 -44.50
CA GLN A 8 -14.18 2.85 -43.03
C GLN A 8 -14.57 4.21 -42.42
N VAL A 9 -14.22 5.37 -42.98
CA VAL A 9 -14.63 6.73 -42.55
C VAL A 9 -16.01 7.05 -43.12
N LYS A 10 -16.40 6.40 -44.28
CA LYS A 10 -17.76 6.58 -44.86
C LYS A 10 -18.79 5.72 -44.13
N LEU A 11 -18.40 4.62 -43.40
CA LEU A 11 -19.28 3.69 -42.66
C LEU A 11 -19.71 4.31 -41.33
N THR A 12 -18.89 5.29 -40.68
CA THR A 12 -19.27 5.92 -39.39
C THR A 12 -19.85 7.32 -39.64
N GLN A 13 -19.76 7.76 -40.94
CA GLN A 13 -20.24 9.10 -41.33
C GLN A 13 -21.58 8.98 -42.07
N ASP A 14 -22.19 7.65 -42.06
CA ASP A 14 -23.29 7.41 -43.02
C ASP A 14 -24.52 6.87 -42.26
N GLU A 15 -25.77 7.53 -42.23
CA GLU A 15 -27.11 7.03 -41.87
C GLU A 15 -27.16 5.49 -41.86
N ARG A 16 -26.16 4.82 -42.43
CA ARG A 16 -26.21 3.36 -42.58
C ARG A 16 -25.94 2.66 -41.24
N PHE A 17 -24.90 3.25 -40.48
CA PHE A 17 -24.70 2.63 -39.15
C PHE A 17 -25.96 2.74 -38.30
N THR A 18 -26.45 3.99 -38.24
CA THR A 18 -27.65 4.18 -37.39
C THR A 18 -28.80 3.29 -37.84
N GLN A 19 -28.91 3.07 -39.14
CA GLN A 19 -29.99 2.17 -39.64
C GLN A 19 -29.71 0.73 -39.22
N ALA A 20 -28.46 0.38 -39.34
CA ALA A 20 -28.11 -1.00 -38.91
C ALA A 20 -28.30 -1.17 -37.40
N ALA A 21 -27.85 -0.11 -36.65
CA ALA A 21 -28.03 -0.18 -35.19
C ALA A 21 -29.50 -0.31 -34.79
N VAL A 22 -30.42 0.40 -35.54
CA VAL A 22 -31.87 0.33 -35.22
C VAL A 22 -32.39 -1.07 -35.58
N LYS A 23 -31.75 -1.64 -36.57
CA LYS A 23 -32.23 -2.97 -36.97
C LYS A 23 -31.76 -4.05 -35.99
N TYR A 24 -30.51 -4.02 -35.66
CA TYR A 24 -29.96 -5.13 -34.87
C TYR A 24 -30.19 -4.90 -33.38
N CYS A 25 -30.41 -3.60 -32.99
CA CYS A 25 -30.60 -3.32 -31.54
C CYS A 25 -32.02 -2.80 -31.27
N GLN A 26 -32.99 -3.22 -32.03
CA GLN A 26 -34.34 -2.63 -31.94
C GLN A 26 -34.96 -2.88 -30.55
N GLU A 27 -34.82 -4.05 -30.09
CA GLU A 27 -35.44 -4.39 -28.78
C GLU A 27 -34.83 -3.55 -27.65
N GLU A 28 -33.56 -3.41 -27.65
CA GLU A 28 -32.87 -2.66 -26.57
C GLU A 28 -33.17 -1.15 -26.68
N ILE A 29 -33.22 -0.70 -27.94
CA ILE A 29 -33.48 0.74 -28.16
C ILE A 29 -34.91 1.08 -27.72
N ASP A 30 -35.80 0.16 -27.90
CA ASP A 30 -37.20 0.44 -27.50
C ASP A 30 -37.34 0.46 -25.97
N LYS A 31 -36.46 -0.23 -25.31
CA LYS A 31 -36.60 -0.36 -23.84
C LYS A 31 -35.76 0.71 -23.13
N ASN A 32 -34.81 1.35 -23.88
CA ASN A 32 -33.91 2.31 -23.22
C ASN A 32 -33.93 3.64 -23.98
N PRO A 33 -34.63 4.67 -23.38
CA PRO A 33 -34.77 5.97 -24.06
C PRO A 33 -33.41 6.65 -24.31
N ALA A 34 -32.45 6.41 -23.47
CA ALA A 34 -31.10 6.99 -23.67
C ALA A 34 -30.43 6.42 -24.93
N MET A 35 -30.63 5.12 -25.16
CA MET A 35 -30.06 4.52 -26.39
C MET A 35 -30.74 5.07 -27.65
N LYS A 36 -32.02 5.35 -27.45
CA LYS A 36 -32.75 5.93 -28.61
C LYS A 36 -32.20 7.31 -28.96
N LYS A 37 -31.82 8.03 -27.96
CA LYS A 37 -31.27 9.38 -28.21
C LYS A 37 -29.95 9.30 -28.98
N CYS A 38 -29.24 8.21 -28.84
CA CYS A 38 -27.96 8.08 -29.53
C CYS A 38 -28.17 7.96 -31.06
N THR A 39 -29.32 7.43 -31.42
CA THR A 39 -29.55 7.21 -32.87
C THR A 39 -29.95 8.53 -33.56
N GLU A 40 -30.19 9.52 -32.70
CA GLU A 40 -30.64 10.81 -33.28
C GLU A 40 -29.44 11.73 -33.50
N LEU A 41 -28.25 11.24 -33.11
CA LEU A 41 -27.05 12.09 -33.27
C LEU A 41 -26.58 12.04 -34.73
N THR A 42 -26.45 13.30 -35.31
CA THR A 42 -26.20 13.32 -36.77
C THR A 42 -24.73 13.67 -37.04
N GLN A 43 -24.08 14.02 -35.92
CA GLN A 43 -22.66 14.36 -36.12
C GLN A 43 -21.85 13.08 -36.42
N PRO A 44 -20.87 13.17 -37.28
CA PRO A 44 -20.09 12.00 -37.68
C PRO A 44 -19.41 11.33 -36.47
N GLY A 45 -19.83 9.95 -36.31
CA GLY A 45 -19.05 9.17 -35.33
C GLY A 45 -19.66 9.28 -33.92
N TYR A 46 -20.69 10.22 -33.68
CA TYR A 46 -21.27 10.40 -32.33
C TYR A 46 -22.27 9.29 -32.01
N ALA A 47 -23.03 8.94 -33.06
CA ALA A 47 -24.00 7.85 -32.78
C ALA A 47 -23.27 6.54 -32.43
N LEU A 48 -22.29 6.30 -33.21
CA LEU A 48 -21.48 5.08 -32.92
C LEU A 48 -20.90 5.12 -31.52
N SER A 49 -20.19 6.27 -31.16
CA SER A 49 -19.58 6.41 -29.82
C SER A 49 -20.63 6.28 -28.71
N CYS A 50 -21.77 6.84 -28.92
CA CYS A 50 -22.85 6.82 -27.89
C CYS A 50 -23.38 5.40 -27.69
N LEU A 51 -23.60 4.67 -28.77
CA LEU A 51 -24.23 3.33 -28.67
C LEU A 51 -23.25 2.33 -28.07
N LEU A 52 -21.96 2.53 -28.37
CA LEU A 52 -20.97 1.58 -27.82
C LEU A 52 -20.92 1.67 -26.28
N GLU A 53 -21.47 2.71 -25.68
CA GLU A 53 -21.47 2.85 -24.20
C GLU A 53 -22.47 1.89 -23.55
N PHE A 54 -23.32 1.43 -24.34
CA PHE A 54 -24.38 0.60 -23.74
C PHE A 54 -24.02 -0.88 -23.86
N THR A 55 -22.83 -1.05 -24.40
CA THR A 55 -22.45 -2.46 -24.66
C THR A 55 -22.50 -3.28 -23.36
N PRO A 56 -22.04 -2.71 -22.22
CA PRO A 56 -22.05 -3.52 -20.98
C PRO A 56 -23.48 -3.76 -20.48
N ASN A 57 -24.46 -2.93 -20.87
CA ASN A 57 -25.84 -3.03 -20.36
C ASN A 57 -26.72 -3.89 -21.26
N VAL A 58 -26.06 -4.38 -22.33
CA VAL A 58 -26.85 -5.19 -23.26
C VAL A 58 -26.55 -6.68 -22.98
N THR A 59 -27.64 -7.46 -23.07
CA THR A 59 -27.48 -8.90 -22.79
C THR A 59 -26.41 -9.52 -23.70
N ALA A 60 -25.46 -10.23 -23.13
CA ALA A 60 -24.26 -10.76 -23.84
C ALA A 60 -24.65 -11.70 -24.97
N THR A 61 -25.87 -12.33 -24.92
CA THR A 61 -26.23 -13.34 -25.95
C THR A 61 -27.11 -12.70 -27.03
N SER A 62 -27.28 -11.46 -26.92
CA SER A 62 -28.26 -10.84 -27.84
C SER A 62 -27.55 -10.46 -29.15
N GLN A 63 -28.42 -10.34 -30.23
CA GLN A 63 -27.91 -9.92 -31.55
C GLN A 63 -27.34 -8.50 -31.50
N CYS A 64 -27.91 -7.71 -30.66
CA CYS A 64 -27.43 -6.32 -30.50
C CYS A 64 -26.02 -6.30 -29.90
N HIS A 65 -25.85 -7.19 -28.90
CA HIS A 65 -24.51 -7.21 -28.26
C HIS A 65 -23.45 -7.66 -29.27
N ALA A 66 -23.74 -8.69 -30.05
CA ALA A 66 -22.77 -9.17 -31.06
C ALA A 66 -22.46 -8.07 -32.09
N PHE A 67 -23.52 -7.36 -32.46
CA PHE A 67 -23.34 -6.26 -33.44
C PHE A 67 -22.46 -5.15 -32.86
N LEU A 68 -22.73 -4.73 -31.61
CA LEU A 68 -21.97 -3.62 -31.01
C LEU A 68 -20.53 -4.05 -30.74
N ARG A 69 -20.31 -5.27 -30.38
CA ARG A 69 -18.94 -5.75 -30.11
C ARG A 69 -18.12 -5.79 -31.40
N ARG A 70 -18.69 -6.28 -32.46
CA ARG A 70 -17.96 -6.32 -33.74
C ARG A 70 -17.67 -4.91 -34.26
N THR A 71 -18.70 -4.10 -34.03
CA THR A 71 -18.50 -2.70 -34.49
C THR A 71 -17.41 -2.02 -33.65
N ALA A 72 -17.39 -2.34 -32.41
CA ALA A 72 -16.38 -1.72 -31.52
C ALA A 72 -14.96 -2.12 -31.96
N VAL A 73 -14.75 -3.34 -32.34
CA VAL A 73 -13.39 -3.78 -32.78
C VAL A 73 -12.99 -3.01 -34.03
N LEU A 74 -13.99 -2.79 -34.86
CA LEU A 74 -13.68 -2.06 -36.10
C LEU A 74 -13.46 -0.57 -35.81
N ALA A 75 -14.32 -0.05 -34.88
CA ALA A 75 -14.28 1.40 -34.57
C ALA A 75 -12.97 1.74 -33.82
N PHE A 76 -12.50 0.76 -33.02
CA PHE A 76 -11.32 1.06 -32.20
C PHE A 76 -10.05 0.78 -33.00
N GLY A 77 -10.19 0.43 -34.26
CA GLY A 77 -9.07 0.22 -35.20
C GLY A 77 -8.67 1.53 -35.91
N ASP A 78 -9.66 2.69 -35.90
CA ASP A 78 -9.36 4.00 -36.54
C ASP A 78 -10.01 5.11 -35.69
N PHE A 79 -9.11 6.01 -35.12
CA PHE A 79 -9.61 7.04 -34.11
C PHE A 79 -10.49 8.07 -34.82
N ARG A 80 -10.35 8.17 -36.16
CA ARG A 80 -11.21 9.10 -36.92
C ARG A 80 -12.67 8.67 -36.86
N LEU A 81 -12.90 7.50 -36.42
CA LEU A 81 -14.29 7.00 -36.40
C LEU A 81 -14.96 7.32 -35.05
N ILE A 82 -14.15 7.85 -34.09
CA ILE A 82 -14.73 8.25 -32.80
C ILE A 82 -14.86 9.77 -32.75
N GLY A 83 -16.01 10.21 -33.14
CA GLY A 83 -16.29 11.64 -33.38
C GLY A 83 -15.89 12.51 -32.18
N PRO A 84 -16.37 12.22 -31.03
CA PRO A 84 -16.08 13.09 -29.87
C PRO A 84 -14.58 13.16 -29.58
N PHE A 85 -13.84 12.12 -29.79
CA PHE A 85 -12.38 12.13 -29.53
C PHE A 85 -11.68 13.06 -30.51
N VAL A 86 -12.05 12.98 -31.79
CA VAL A 86 -11.38 13.85 -32.79
C VAL A 86 -11.72 15.32 -32.51
N GLU A 87 -12.93 15.49 -32.18
CA GLU A 87 -13.35 16.89 -31.95
C GLU A 87 -12.69 17.47 -30.70
N LYS A 88 -12.66 16.69 -29.69
CA LYS A 88 -12.24 17.29 -28.39
C LYS A 88 -10.72 17.20 -28.25
N CYS A 89 -9.99 16.23 -28.92
CA CYS A 89 -8.55 16.05 -28.67
C CYS A 89 -7.75 16.54 -29.88
N GLY A 90 -8.43 17.06 -30.90
CA GLY A 90 -7.79 17.44 -32.18
C GLY A 90 -6.66 18.45 -31.94
N ALA A 91 -6.94 19.49 -31.17
CA ALA A 91 -5.94 20.55 -30.94
C ALA A 91 -4.71 20.00 -30.20
N THR A 92 -5.01 19.14 -29.16
CA THR A 92 -3.89 18.56 -28.38
C THR A 92 -3.07 17.60 -29.26
N LEU A 93 -3.76 16.88 -30.12
CA LEU A 93 -3.04 15.92 -30.99
C LEU A 93 -2.09 16.68 -31.93
N SER A 94 -2.54 17.77 -32.40
CA SER A 94 -1.67 18.55 -33.31
C SER A 94 -0.50 19.17 -32.55
N LYS A 95 -0.83 19.57 -31.37
CA LYS A 95 0.24 20.20 -30.56
C LYS A 95 1.32 19.19 -30.18
N LEU A 96 1.00 17.97 -29.93
CA LEU A 96 1.95 16.98 -29.41
C LEU A 96 2.49 16.12 -30.55
N GLY A 97 2.00 16.50 -31.75
CA GLY A 97 2.48 15.75 -32.93
C GLY A 97 1.98 14.31 -32.95
N CYS A 98 0.86 14.09 -32.32
CA CYS A 98 0.33 12.72 -32.24
C CYS A 98 -0.63 12.45 -33.41
N GLY A 99 -0.88 13.50 -34.29
CA GLY A 99 -1.87 13.46 -35.39
C GLY A 99 -1.26 12.95 -36.68
N THR A 100 0.22 12.96 -36.74
CA THR A 100 0.93 12.54 -37.97
C THR A 100 1.69 11.24 -37.72
N LEU A 101 1.14 10.29 -37.18
CA LEU A 101 1.95 9.08 -36.91
C LEU A 101 2.08 8.26 -38.19
N THR A 102 3.05 8.87 -39.27
CA THR A 102 4.05 7.91 -39.78
C THR A 102 5.35 8.64 -40.09
N PRO A 103 6.68 8.34 -39.41
CA PRO A 103 7.86 8.59 -40.23
C PRO A 103 7.96 7.62 -41.43
N HIS A 104 7.66 7.97 -42.63
CA HIS A 104 7.86 7.66 -44.05
C HIS A 104 9.06 6.71 -44.25
N LYS A 105 9.86 6.31 -43.17
CA LYS A 105 11.00 5.45 -43.54
C LYS A 105 10.80 4.03 -43.00
N ALA A 106 9.72 3.71 -42.13
CA ALA A 106 9.45 2.35 -41.59
C ALA A 106 8.41 1.63 -42.45
N HIS A 107 8.02 2.29 -43.61
CA HIS A 107 7.00 1.70 -44.48
C HIS A 107 7.55 1.51 -45.90
N GLU A 108 8.89 1.39 -46.07
CA GLU A 108 9.20 0.94 -47.45
C GLU A 108 9.03 -0.57 -47.58
N GLY A 109 7.66 -0.96 -47.87
CA GLY A 109 7.44 -2.31 -48.44
C GLY A 109 6.63 -3.19 -47.48
N VAL A 110 5.85 -2.63 -46.39
CA VAL A 110 4.97 -3.53 -45.60
C VAL A 110 3.69 -2.75 -45.23
N ARG A 111 2.49 -3.12 -45.79
CA ARG A 111 1.07 -2.76 -45.53
C ARG A 111 0.80 -2.64 -44.03
N VAL A 112 0.75 -1.35 -43.40
CA VAL A 112 0.44 -1.26 -41.95
C VAL A 112 -1.03 -0.82 -41.81
N PRO A 113 -1.97 -1.63 -41.42
CA PRO A 113 -3.44 -1.56 -41.30
C PRO A 113 -3.88 -0.78 -40.06
N HIS A 114 -3.25 0.40 -39.38
CA HIS A 114 -4.12 0.99 -38.32
C HIS A 114 -3.36 2.11 -37.61
N THR A 115 -3.50 3.45 -37.83
CA THR A 115 -2.83 4.72 -37.50
C THR A 115 -3.50 5.36 -36.27
N GLN A 116 -4.75 4.72 -35.56
CA GLN A 116 -5.46 5.34 -34.40
C GLN A 116 -4.95 4.75 -33.09
N GLY A 117 -4.72 3.40 -32.86
CA GLY A 117 -4.02 2.91 -31.63
C GLY A 117 -2.74 3.70 -31.35
N MET A 118 -2.36 4.45 -32.39
CA MET A 118 -1.04 5.10 -32.21
C MET A 118 -1.21 6.53 -31.65
N ALA A 119 -2.43 7.21 -32.13
CA ALA A 119 -2.65 8.57 -31.57
C ALA A 119 -2.97 8.51 -30.07
N LEU A 120 -4.01 7.65 -29.73
CA LEU A 120 -4.32 7.50 -28.29
C LEU A 120 -3.10 7.04 -27.50
N GLU A 121 -2.39 6.06 -28.10
CA GLU A 121 -1.18 5.59 -27.40
C GLU A 121 -0.16 6.74 -27.24
N CYS A 122 0.00 7.54 -28.27
CA CYS A 122 0.92 8.70 -28.18
C CYS A 122 0.51 9.64 -27.05
N LEU A 123 -0.84 9.93 -26.99
CA LEU A 123 -1.28 10.82 -25.89
C LEU A 123 -1.00 10.20 -24.52
N ILE A 124 -1.31 8.87 -24.42
CA ILE A 124 -1.13 8.20 -23.11
C ILE A 124 0.36 8.23 -22.74
N SER A 125 1.19 7.97 -23.74
CA SER A 125 2.64 7.94 -23.46
C SER A 125 3.12 9.32 -22.99
N ASN A 126 2.62 10.39 -23.65
CA ASN A 126 3.02 11.74 -23.23
C ASN A 126 2.49 12.07 -21.82
N VAL A 127 1.26 11.56 -21.56
CA VAL A 127 0.70 11.83 -20.21
C VAL A 127 1.57 11.12 -19.16
N VAL A 128 1.98 9.91 -19.41
CA VAL A 128 2.75 9.14 -18.41
C VAL A 128 4.16 9.74 -18.29
N LYS A 129 4.73 10.20 -19.39
CA LYS A 129 6.11 10.76 -19.34
C LYS A 129 6.12 12.12 -18.65
N HIS A 130 5.02 12.84 -18.85
CA HIS A 130 4.98 14.19 -18.23
C HIS A 130 4.54 14.08 -16.77
N GLY A 131 4.16 12.94 -16.31
CA GLY A 131 3.79 12.68 -14.90
C GLY A 131 4.96 12.93 -13.96
N LYS A 132 6.24 13.12 -14.50
CA LYS A 132 7.44 13.27 -13.65
C LYS A 132 7.64 14.73 -13.26
N ASP A 133 6.99 15.74 -13.93
CA ASP A 133 7.37 17.17 -13.80
C ASP A 133 6.17 17.99 -13.33
N GLN A 134 4.90 17.39 -13.26
CA GLN A 134 3.73 18.22 -12.89
C GLN A 134 2.88 17.47 -11.86
N SER A 135 2.17 18.29 -11.00
CA SER A 135 1.30 17.81 -9.90
C SER A 135 0.14 16.97 -10.43
N ASP A 136 -0.30 17.20 -11.85
CA ASP A 136 -1.29 16.31 -12.49
C ASP A 136 -1.05 16.29 -14.00
N PRO A 137 -0.36 15.08 -14.53
CA PRO A 137 0.03 14.97 -15.94
C PRO A 137 -1.18 15.03 -16.89
N LEU A 138 -2.35 14.81 -16.36
CA LEU A 138 -3.55 14.82 -17.24
C LEU A 138 -3.98 16.26 -17.56
N GLN A 139 -3.39 17.16 -16.83
CA GLN A 139 -3.76 18.57 -17.06
C GLN A 139 -3.19 19.05 -18.40
N MET A 140 -2.38 18.22 -18.92
CA MET A 140 -1.89 18.58 -20.27
C MET A 140 -2.97 18.39 -21.33
N LEU A 141 -3.98 17.62 -20.90
CA LEU A 141 -5.13 17.45 -21.82
C LEU A 141 -6.28 18.37 -21.41
N GLU A 142 -6.81 19.06 -22.44
CA GLU A 142 -8.03 19.84 -22.11
C GLU A 142 -9.12 18.95 -21.51
N PRO A 143 -9.97 19.49 -20.56
CA PRO A 143 -10.96 18.68 -19.82
C PRO A 143 -11.79 17.79 -20.76
N GLY A 144 -12.18 18.38 -21.95
CA GLY A 144 -12.97 17.56 -22.90
C GLY A 144 -12.14 16.39 -23.46
N CYS A 145 -10.90 16.65 -23.82
CA CYS A 145 -10.01 15.59 -24.35
C CYS A 145 -9.66 14.57 -23.27
N ARG A 146 -9.40 15.08 -22.14
CA ARG A 146 -9.11 14.18 -21.00
C ARG A 146 -10.27 13.20 -20.76
N HIS A 147 -11.45 13.73 -20.72
CA HIS A 147 -12.63 12.85 -20.52
C HIS A 147 -12.72 11.78 -21.62
N GLU A 148 -12.47 12.24 -22.83
CA GLU A 148 -12.62 11.26 -23.93
C GLU A 148 -11.49 10.22 -23.89
N VAL A 149 -10.28 10.63 -23.57
CA VAL A 149 -9.16 9.68 -23.45
C VAL A 149 -9.47 8.65 -22.36
N MET A 150 -9.90 9.10 -21.18
CA MET A 150 -10.22 8.15 -20.09
C MET A 150 -11.38 7.23 -20.48
N ARG A 151 -12.32 7.82 -21.15
CA ARG A 151 -13.48 6.99 -21.58
C ARG A 151 -13.02 5.88 -22.54
N LEU A 152 -12.21 6.20 -23.54
CA LEU A 152 -11.77 5.21 -24.54
C LEU A 152 -10.88 4.15 -23.89
N VAL A 153 -10.01 4.63 -23.03
CA VAL A 153 -9.12 3.65 -22.36
C VAL A 153 -9.95 2.68 -21.51
N GLU A 154 -10.92 3.24 -20.79
CA GLU A 154 -11.80 2.36 -19.98
C GLU A 154 -12.42 1.27 -20.86
N MET A 155 -12.89 1.58 -22.05
CA MET A 155 -13.53 0.58 -22.94
C MET A 155 -12.50 -0.42 -23.44
N GLN A 156 -11.25 0.09 -23.77
CA GLN A 156 -10.24 -0.81 -24.35
C GLN A 156 -9.74 -1.83 -23.32
N THR A 157 -9.85 -1.46 -22.00
CA THR A 157 -9.29 -2.36 -20.96
C THR A 157 -10.26 -3.51 -20.68
N ASP A 158 -11.45 -3.44 -21.28
CA ASP A 158 -12.40 -4.56 -21.07
C ASP A 158 -11.92 -5.82 -21.80
N ASP A 159 -11.50 -5.58 -22.99
CA ASP A 159 -10.99 -6.70 -23.79
C ASP A 159 -9.69 -6.26 -24.50
N PHE A 160 -8.66 -7.16 -24.34
CA PHE A 160 -7.34 -6.68 -24.81
C PHE A 160 -7.32 -6.58 -26.35
N HIS A 161 -8.40 -7.22 -27.06
CA HIS A 161 -8.50 -7.08 -28.53
C HIS A 161 -8.94 -5.67 -28.93
N LEU A 162 -9.57 -5.05 -28.00
CA LEU A 162 -10.05 -3.68 -28.32
C LEU A 162 -8.93 -2.67 -28.25
N ASP A 163 -7.83 -3.06 -27.64
CA ASP A 163 -6.61 -2.22 -27.61
C ASP A 163 -5.59 -2.75 -28.62
N ARG A 164 -5.64 -2.32 -29.78
CA ARG A 164 -4.87 -2.92 -30.90
C ARG A 164 -3.37 -2.82 -30.65
N THR A 165 -2.93 -1.56 -30.17
CA THR A 165 -1.48 -1.44 -29.88
C THR A 165 -1.06 -2.43 -28.80
N LEU A 166 -1.84 -2.53 -27.81
CA LEU A 166 -1.51 -3.51 -26.76
C LEU A 166 -1.62 -4.95 -27.29
N PHE A 167 -2.61 -5.23 -28.09
CA PHE A 167 -2.81 -6.59 -28.62
C PHE A 167 -1.57 -7.04 -29.40
N PHE A 168 -1.05 -6.16 -30.25
CA PHE A 168 0.10 -6.60 -31.08
C PHE A 168 1.36 -6.70 -30.22
N ALA A 169 1.37 -5.82 -29.25
CA ALA A 169 2.58 -5.89 -28.40
C ALA A 169 2.57 -7.11 -27.50
N CYS A 170 1.31 -7.61 -27.20
CA CYS A 170 1.28 -8.60 -26.11
C CYS A 170 0.77 -9.93 -26.65
N ARG A 171 0.52 -10.17 -27.97
CA ARG A 171 -0.14 -11.38 -28.50
C ARG A 171 0.69 -12.63 -28.20
N GLN A 172 2.01 -12.48 -28.31
CA GLN A 172 2.84 -13.68 -28.01
C GLN A 172 2.84 -13.96 -26.51
N ASP A 173 2.89 -12.88 -25.79
CA ASP A 173 2.90 -13.06 -24.32
C ASP A 173 1.55 -13.64 -23.84
N ARG A 174 0.47 -13.21 -24.48
CA ARG A 174 -0.83 -13.81 -24.11
C ARG A 174 -0.82 -15.32 -24.35
N GLU A 175 -0.20 -15.81 -25.47
CA GLU A 175 -0.16 -17.27 -25.75
C GLU A 175 0.75 -17.99 -24.75
N ARG A 176 1.66 -17.27 -24.32
CA ARG A 176 2.63 -17.91 -23.42
C ARG A 176 2.07 -18.01 -21.99
N TYR A 177 1.44 -16.92 -21.55
CA TYR A 177 1.13 -16.90 -20.09
C TYR A 177 -0.37 -17.09 -19.88
N CYS A 178 -1.23 -16.67 -20.86
CA CYS A 178 -2.67 -16.61 -20.55
C CYS A 178 -3.46 -17.34 -21.64
N LYS A 179 -2.97 -18.51 -22.04
CA LYS A 179 -3.57 -19.23 -23.19
C LYS A 179 -5.00 -19.67 -22.85
N GLU A 180 -5.22 -19.91 -21.53
CA GLU A 180 -6.53 -20.50 -21.17
C GLU A 180 -7.46 -19.42 -20.62
N VAL A 181 -6.95 -18.23 -20.65
CA VAL A 181 -7.81 -17.17 -20.07
C VAL A 181 -8.72 -16.63 -21.18
N GLN A 182 -10.02 -16.62 -20.85
CA GLN A 182 -10.98 -16.09 -21.84
C GLN A 182 -10.89 -14.56 -21.93
N ALA A 183 -10.97 -14.11 -23.25
CA ALA A 183 -10.93 -12.64 -23.43
C ALA A 183 -12.24 -12.00 -22.98
N GLY A 184 -12.07 -10.71 -22.53
CA GLY A 184 -13.26 -9.98 -22.04
C GLY A 184 -13.17 -9.73 -20.54
N GLN A 185 -13.85 -8.64 -20.13
CA GLN A 185 -13.96 -8.27 -18.70
C GLN A 185 -12.59 -7.98 -18.10
N GLY A 186 -11.62 -7.83 -18.94
CA GLY A 186 -10.31 -7.34 -18.44
C GLY A 186 -9.47 -8.50 -17.89
N LYS A 187 -9.81 -9.72 -18.11
CA LYS A 187 -9.14 -10.87 -17.47
C LYS A 187 -7.77 -11.11 -18.11
N VAL A 188 -7.75 -10.95 -19.45
CA VAL A 188 -6.43 -11.18 -20.10
C VAL A 188 -5.44 -10.10 -19.65
N PHE A 189 -5.91 -8.85 -19.65
CA PHE A 189 -5.02 -7.79 -19.14
C PHE A 189 -4.52 -8.11 -17.73
N GLU A 190 -5.43 -8.42 -16.80
CA GLU A 190 -5.02 -8.77 -15.41
C GLU A 190 -3.97 -9.89 -15.40
N CYS A 191 -4.19 -10.96 -16.22
CA CYS A 191 -3.23 -12.09 -16.27
C CYS A 191 -1.86 -11.60 -16.75
N LEU A 192 -1.87 -10.88 -17.90
CA LEU A 192 -0.59 -10.37 -18.42
C LEU A 192 0.11 -9.45 -17.41
N MET A 193 -0.72 -8.70 -16.76
CA MET A 193 -0.12 -7.78 -15.76
C MET A 193 0.52 -8.57 -14.62
N MET A 194 -0.04 -9.58 -14.18
CA MET A 194 0.53 -10.38 -13.07
C MET A 194 1.86 -11.01 -13.49
N ASN A 195 2.03 -11.08 -14.81
CA ASN A 195 3.29 -11.69 -15.29
C ASN A 195 4.18 -10.64 -15.96
N ARG A 196 3.92 -9.45 -15.81
CA ARG A 196 4.56 -8.36 -16.59
C ARG A 196 6.07 -8.37 -16.38
N ASN A 197 6.50 -8.83 -15.13
CA ASN A 197 7.95 -8.67 -14.87
C ASN A 197 8.68 -10.01 -15.08
N ASP A 198 8.02 -10.91 -15.70
CA ASP A 198 8.69 -12.19 -15.99
C ASP A 198 9.80 -11.95 -17.04
N GLN A 199 10.87 -12.72 -16.93
CA GLN A 199 12.06 -12.53 -17.79
C GLN A 199 11.72 -12.75 -19.27
N PHE A 200 10.63 -13.46 -19.54
CA PHE A 200 10.33 -13.77 -20.95
C PHE A 200 9.22 -12.84 -21.47
N MET A 201 8.86 -11.88 -20.69
CA MET A 201 7.85 -10.91 -21.15
C MET A 201 8.51 -9.93 -22.13
N GLU A 202 7.79 -9.72 -23.25
CA GLU A 202 8.32 -8.73 -24.21
C GLU A 202 8.34 -7.32 -23.61
N PRO A 203 9.49 -6.57 -23.80
CA PRO A 203 9.63 -5.24 -23.18
C PRO A 203 8.55 -4.26 -23.63
N GLU A 204 8.22 -4.34 -24.92
CA GLU A 204 7.16 -3.42 -25.37
C GLU A 204 5.81 -3.75 -24.73
N CYS A 205 5.45 -5.03 -24.63
CA CYS A 205 4.19 -5.41 -23.92
C CYS A 205 4.23 -4.97 -22.46
N ALA A 206 5.34 -5.20 -21.81
CA ALA A 206 5.47 -4.83 -20.39
C ALA A 206 5.31 -3.31 -20.22
N ARG A 207 5.98 -2.56 -21.07
CA ARG A 207 5.86 -1.10 -21.00
C ARG A 207 4.40 -0.65 -21.17
N MET A 208 3.66 -1.18 -22.18
CA MET A 208 2.26 -0.75 -22.44
C MET A 208 1.34 -1.19 -21.28
N LEU A 209 1.65 -2.39 -20.70
CA LEU A 209 0.85 -2.80 -19.53
C LEU A 209 1.04 -1.81 -18.37
N GLY A 210 2.26 -1.33 -18.17
CA GLY A 210 2.54 -0.33 -17.10
C GLY A 210 1.77 0.97 -17.34
N GLU A 211 1.74 1.44 -18.60
CA GLU A 211 1.02 2.70 -18.90
C GLU A 211 -0.48 2.55 -18.62
N ARG A 212 -0.98 1.42 -19.02
CA ARG A 212 -2.42 1.22 -18.74
C ARG A 212 -2.67 1.06 -17.24
N ALA A 213 -1.73 0.39 -16.57
CA ALA A 213 -1.88 0.26 -15.10
C ALA A 213 -1.91 1.65 -14.44
N TYR A 214 -1.06 2.57 -14.98
CA TYR A 214 -1.06 3.95 -14.43
C TYR A 214 -2.45 4.56 -14.55
N LEU A 215 -3.10 4.42 -15.67
CA LEU A 215 -4.45 5.02 -15.85
C LEU A 215 -5.50 4.29 -15.01
N MET A 216 -5.27 2.94 -14.90
CA MET A 216 -6.22 2.17 -14.06
C MET A 216 -6.19 2.66 -12.62
N GLY A 217 -5.03 2.97 -12.06
CA GLY A 217 -4.93 3.49 -10.68
C GLY A 217 -5.74 4.78 -10.51
N ARG A 218 -6.02 5.53 -11.57
CA ARG A 218 -6.71 6.84 -11.47
C ARG A 218 -8.22 6.68 -11.68
N ASN A 219 -8.45 5.62 -12.42
CA ASN A 219 -9.89 5.36 -12.66
C ASN A 219 -10.20 3.88 -12.39
N TYR A 220 -10.91 3.72 -11.31
CA TYR A 220 -11.15 2.33 -10.85
C TYR A 220 -12.01 1.56 -11.85
N ARG A 221 -12.79 2.28 -12.64
CA ARG A 221 -13.71 1.58 -13.57
C ARG A 221 -12.94 0.70 -14.56
N MET A 222 -11.68 0.97 -14.64
CA MET A 222 -10.88 0.18 -15.58
C MET A 222 -10.49 -1.17 -14.97
N ALA A 223 -10.62 -1.29 -13.68
CA ALA A 223 -10.39 -2.60 -13.03
C ALA A 223 -11.65 -3.49 -13.12
N HIS A 224 -11.93 -3.95 -14.37
CA HIS A 224 -13.23 -4.59 -14.68
C HIS A 224 -13.43 -5.84 -13.82
N PRO A 225 -12.41 -6.70 -13.68
CA PRO A 225 -12.65 -7.88 -12.82
C PRO A 225 -13.06 -7.47 -11.40
N LEU A 226 -12.46 -6.41 -10.88
CA LEU A 226 -12.81 -5.97 -9.51
C LEU A 226 -14.22 -5.37 -9.48
N VAL A 227 -14.51 -4.51 -10.46
CA VAL A 227 -15.82 -3.81 -10.44
C VAL A 227 -16.94 -4.86 -10.61
N LYS A 228 -16.68 -5.83 -11.40
CA LYS A 228 -17.72 -6.86 -11.61
C LYS A 228 -17.87 -7.75 -10.37
N ALA A 229 -16.76 -8.20 -9.89
CA ALA A 229 -16.83 -9.14 -8.75
C ALA A 229 -17.40 -8.45 -7.50
N CYS A 230 -17.22 -7.05 -7.48
CA CYS A 230 -17.63 -6.38 -6.24
C CYS A 230 -18.86 -5.51 -6.50
N ALA A 231 -19.59 -5.73 -7.56
CA ALA A 231 -20.69 -4.82 -7.96
C ALA A 231 -21.74 -4.71 -6.86
N ASN A 232 -22.12 -5.82 -6.29
CA ASN A 232 -23.16 -5.77 -5.23
C ASN A 232 -22.65 -5.04 -3.99
N GLU A 233 -21.43 -5.34 -3.65
CA GLU A 233 -20.88 -4.72 -2.42
C GLU A 233 -20.66 -3.22 -2.61
N MET A 234 -20.20 -2.88 -3.81
CA MET A 234 -19.99 -1.43 -4.05
C MET A 234 -21.30 -0.66 -3.92
N LYS A 235 -22.41 -1.21 -4.36
CA LYS A 235 -23.72 -0.53 -4.21
C LYS A 235 -24.18 -0.56 -2.76
N GLU A 236 -24.00 -1.71 -2.17
CA GLU A 236 -24.53 -1.87 -0.79
C GLU A 236 -23.72 -1.03 0.20
N TYR A 237 -22.39 -1.00 -0.10
CA TYR A 237 -21.52 -0.28 0.87
C TYR A 237 -21.43 1.18 0.49
N LYS A 238 -22.01 1.56 -0.67
CA LYS A 238 -21.99 2.96 -1.14
C LYS A 238 -20.57 3.42 -1.42
N CYS A 239 -19.81 2.56 -2.07
CA CYS A 239 -18.43 2.88 -2.42
C CYS A 239 -18.36 3.48 -3.83
N GLU A 240 -19.62 3.73 -4.51
CA GLU A 240 -19.61 4.37 -5.83
C GLU A 240 -20.02 5.85 -5.70
N PRO A 241 -19.50 6.58 -6.72
CA PRO A 241 -19.84 8.01 -6.70
C PRO A 241 -21.35 8.23 -6.77
N GLN A 242 -22.01 8.97 -5.80
CA GLN A 242 -23.46 9.29 -5.81
C GLN A 242 -23.70 10.58 -6.62
N ASP A 243 -24.38 10.71 -7.90
CA ASP A 243 -24.71 11.65 -8.98
C ASP A 243 -24.87 13.08 -8.45
N GLU A 244 -23.97 14.10 -9.14
CA GLU A 244 -23.96 15.39 -9.89
C GLU A 244 -22.65 16.14 -9.60
N LEU A 245 -21.55 15.53 -10.00
CA LEU A 245 -20.39 16.35 -10.43
C LEU A 245 -19.19 15.42 -10.66
N GLU A 246 -19.33 14.63 -11.65
CA GLU A 246 -18.43 13.77 -12.45
C GLU A 246 -17.18 14.55 -12.87
N SER A 247 -17.06 15.87 -12.25
CA SER A 247 -15.86 16.57 -12.77
C SER A 247 -15.05 17.14 -11.62
N ALA A 248 -15.22 16.47 -10.29
CA ALA A 248 -14.37 17.10 -9.24
C ALA A 248 -14.18 16.11 -8.09
N ALA A 249 -14.23 14.64 -8.27
CA ALA A 249 -13.70 13.94 -7.08
C ALA A 249 -13.18 12.56 -7.50
N HIS A 250 -12.08 12.36 -8.17
CA HIS A 250 -11.00 11.36 -8.26
C HIS A 250 -11.38 10.05 -7.55
N PHE A 251 -12.46 9.25 -8.01
CA PHE A 251 -12.55 7.89 -7.44
C PHE A 251 -11.42 7.02 -8.03
N HIS A 252 -10.34 7.02 -7.34
CA HIS A 252 -9.17 6.20 -7.70
C HIS A 252 -9.32 4.78 -7.12
N LEU A 253 -8.73 3.88 -7.80
CA LEU A 253 -8.74 2.47 -7.37
C LEU A 253 -8.40 2.33 -5.89
N THR A 254 -7.51 3.14 -5.40
CA THR A 254 -7.15 3.08 -3.97
C THR A 254 -8.35 3.37 -3.07
N TRP A 255 -9.14 4.33 -3.44
CA TRP A 255 -10.32 4.69 -2.64
C TRP A 255 -11.32 3.52 -2.57
N ILE A 256 -11.53 2.92 -3.74
CA ILE A 256 -12.53 1.83 -3.77
C ILE A 256 -12.06 0.66 -2.90
N LEU A 257 -10.76 0.28 -3.01
CA LEU A 257 -10.26 -0.86 -2.21
C LEU A 257 -10.34 -0.54 -0.71
N LEU A 258 -10.06 0.69 -0.34
CA LEU A 258 -10.11 1.04 1.10
C LEU A 258 -11.56 1.08 1.60
N CYS A 259 -12.41 1.63 0.76
CA CYS A 259 -13.84 1.67 1.16
C CYS A 259 -14.38 0.25 1.37
N LEU A 260 -14.14 -0.65 0.40
CA LEU A 260 -14.65 -2.03 0.53
C LEU A 260 -14.06 -2.71 1.76
N GLU A 261 -12.84 -2.38 2.06
CA GLU A 261 -12.17 -3.01 3.22
C GLU A 261 -12.76 -2.48 4.53
N SER A 262 -12.94 -1.22 4.58
CA SER A 262 -13.49 -0.62 5.81
C SER A 262 -14.79 -1.30 6.25
N HIS A 263 -15.61 -1.52 5.30
CA HIS A 263 -16.86 -2.18 5.68
C HIS A 263 -16.62 -3.63 6.12
N ALA A 264 -15.60 -4.23 5.43
CA ALA A 264 -15.26 -5.59 5.88
C ALA A 264 -14.81 -5.60 7.34
N HIS A 265 -14.13 -4.62 7.82
CA HIS A 265 -13.63 -4.57 9.19
C HIS A 265 -14.77 -4.27 10.19
N ASN A 266 -15.79 -3.58 9.73
CA ASN A 266 -16.88 -3.19 10.67
C ASN A 266 -18.02 -4.20 10.60
N ALA A 267 -17.75 -5.24 9.83
CA ALA A 267 -18.89 -6.15 9.63
C ALA A 267 -19.15 -6.96 10.91
N GLN A 268 -20.35 -6.83 11.42
CA GLN A 268 -20.78 -7.45 12.69
C GLN A 268 -21.26 -8.88 12.45
N SER A 269 -21.37 -9.23 11.11
CA SER A 269 -21.81 -10.60 10.79
C SER A 269 -21.17 -11.06 9.49
N PRO A 270 -20.96 -12.42 9.36
CA PRO A 270 -20.31 -13.01 8.18
C PRO A 270 -21.08 -12.67 6.89
N GLU A 271 -22.38 -12.30 6.98
CA GLU A 271 -23.20 -12.00 5.78
C GLU A 271 -22.88 -10.60 5.24
N LYS A 272 -22.15 -9.80 6.00
CA LYS A 272 -21.87 -8.41 5.58
C LYS A 272 -20.43 -8.29 5.08
N LEU A 273 -19.75 -9.51 4.96
CA LEU A 273 -18.38 -9.52 4.41
C LEU A 273 -18.44 -9.58 2.88
N PRO A 274 -17.36 -9.02 2.33
CA PRO A 274 -17.33 -9.12 0.88
C PRO A 274 -17.36 -10.59 0.40
N SER A 275 -18.02 -10.75 -0.75
CA SER A 275 -18.11 -12.11 -1.32
C SER A 275 -16.71 -12.65 -1.64
N PRO A 276 -16.56 -13.99 -1.67
CA PRO A 276 -15.24 -14.57 -1.97
C PRO A 276 -14.70 -14.08 -3.31
N GLN A 277 -15.61 -13.92 -4.28
CA GLN A 277 -15.12 -13.40 -5.58
C GLN A 277 -14.60 -11.97 -5.43
N CYS A 278 -15.32 -11.16 -4.66
CA CYS A 278 -14.87 -9.75 -4.44
C CYS A 278 -13.58 -9.73 -3.64
N GLN A 279 -13.49 -10.58 -2.67
CA GLN A 279 -12.27 -10.60 -1.85
C GLN A 279 -11.06 -11.02 -2.70
N HIS A 280 -11.33 -12.00 -3.54
CA HIS A 280 -10.23 -12.45 -4.41
C HIS A 280 -9.74 -11.29 -5.30
N GLU A 281 -10.72 -10.57 -5.86
CA GLU A 281 -10.28 -9.49 -6.77
C GLU A 281 -9.65 -8.33 -5.99
N MET A 282 -10.15 -8.11 -4.78
CA MET A 282 -9.47 -7.09 -3.95
C MET A 282 -8.01 -7.48 -3.71
N LEU A 283 -7.83 -8.71 -3.39
CA LEU A 283 -6.45 -9.16 -3.12
C LEU A 283 -5.60 -9.08 -4.39
N THR A 284 -6.14 -9.48 -5.49
CA THR A 284 -5.39 -9.44 -6.76
C THR A 284 -4.96 -8.00 -7.09
N HIS A 285 -5.85 -7.10 -6.89
CA HIS A 285 -5.48 -5.72 -7.26
C HIS A 285 -4.54 -5.11 -6.23
N ARG A 286 -4.63 -5.54 -5.01
CA ARG A 286 -3.62 -5.09 -4.03
C ARG A 286 -2.23 -5.61 -4.40
N GLN A 287 -2.25 -6.86 -4.82
CA GLN A 287 -0.96 -7.44 -5.24
C GLN A 287 -0.39 -6.69 -6.45
N MET A 288 -1.20 -6.41 -7.40
CA MET A 288 -0.71 -5.68 -8.59
C MET A 288 -0.22 -4.28 -8.21
N MET A 289 -0.84 -3.65 -7.20
CA MET A 289 -0.44 -2.26 -6.83
C MET A 289 0.94 -2.27 -6.16
N ILE A 290 1.20 -3.25 -5.36
CA ILE A 290 2.50 -3.26 -4.65
C ILE A 290 3.60 -3.68 -5.62
N THR A 291 3.23 -4.59 -6.52
CA THR A 291 4.27 -5.07 -7.44
C THR A 291 4.50 -4.04 -8.56
N GLU A 292 3.32 -3.26 -8.86
CA GLU A 292 3.42 -2.24 -9.92
C GLU A 292 3.13 -0.87 -9.32
N PHE A 293 4.23 -0.21 -9.04
CA PHE A 293 3.99 1.06 -8.30
C PHE A 293 3.32 2.10 -9.20
N HIS A 294 3.37 1.93 -10.60
CA HIS A 294 2.70 2.89 -11.51
C HIS A 294 1.17 2.87 -11.32
N MET A 295 0.69 1.82 -10.70
CA MET A 295 -0.77 1.78 -10.43
C MET A 295 -1.12 2.70 -9.25
N ALA A 296 -0.01 3.12 -8.60
CA ALA A 296 -0.19 4.15 -7.55
C ALA A 296 0.35 5.51 -8.04
N PRO A 297 -0.45 6.28 -8.74
CA PRO A 297 0.00 7.51 -9.41
C PRO A 297 0.64 8.50 -8.43
N ASP A 298 0.19 8.47 -7.21
CA ASP A 298 0.78 9.44 -6.26
C ASP A 298 2.25 9.10 -5.98
N VAL A 299 2.57 7.83 -6.02
CA VAL A 299 3.99 7.45 -5.80
C VAL A 299 4.83 7.92 -6.98
N VAL A 300 4.30 7.77 -8.13
CA VAL A 300 5.06 8.18 -9.32
C VAL A 300 5.20 9.71 -9.35
N MET A 301 4.22 10.38 -8.88
CA MET A 301 4.23 11.86 -8.97
C MET A 301 5.06 12.46 -7.84
N HIS A 302 4.94 11.83 -6.70
CA HIS A 302 5.51 12.56 -5.55
C HIS A 302 6.84 11.94 -5.15
N CYS A 303 7.22 10.82 -5.92
CA CYS A 303 8.48 10.19 -5.51
C CYS A 303 9.44 10.14 -6.71
N SER A 304 9.18 10.99 -7.73
CA SER A 304 9.95 10.87 -9.01
C SER A 304 11.42 11.18 -8.77
N GLN A 305 11.68 12.19 -7.97
CA GLN A 305 13.10 12.57 -7.74
C GLN A 305 13.85 11.45 -6.99
N GLU A 306 13.15 10.96 -6.04
CA GLU A 306 13.80 9.89 -5.23
C GLU A 306 13.99 8.61 -6.08
N ILE A 307 13.03 8.33 -6.90
CA ILE A 307 13.15 7.11 -7.73
C ILE A 307 14.35 7.25 -8.68
N ASP A 308 14.52 8.46 -9.27
CA ASP A 308 15.62 8.65 -10.24
C ASP A 308 16.98 8.66 -9.53
N LYS A 309 16.87 9.17 -8.42
CA LYS A 309 18.15 9.34 -7.71
C LYS A 309 18.61 8.02 -7.06
N TRP A 310 17.67 7.24 -6.49
CA TRP A 310 18.17 6.15 -5.60
C TRP A 310 17.69 4.80 -6.13
N CYS A 311 16.62 4.77 -6.83
CA CYS A 311 16.00 3.43 -7.04
C CYS A 311 16.10 3.05 -8.52
N SER A 312 16.64 4.05 -9.32
CA SER A 312 16.78 3.72 -10.76
C SER A 312 18.08 4.34 -11.29
N PRO A 313 19.18 4.03 -10.67
CA PRO A 313 20.45 4.71 -11.02
C PRO A 313 20.91 4.39 -12.44
N ARG A 314 20.41 3.23 -13.09
CA ARG A 314 20.78 2.87 -14.48
C ARG A 314 19.61 3.10 -15.42
N GLY A 315 18.61 3.83 -14.82
CA GLY A 315 17.44 4.14 -15.69
C GLY A 315 16.48 2.95 -15.79
N ASP A 316 16.80 1.80 -14.98
CA ASP A 316 15.86 0.65 -15.04
C ASP A 316 15.05 0.58 -13.73
N ILE A 317 13.80 0.94 -13.84
CA ILE A 317 12.91 0.74 -12.68
C ILE A 317 12.91 -0.76 -12.29
N GLU A 318 13.40 -1.02 -10.92
CA GLU A 318 13.45 -2.43 -10.46
C GLU A 318 12.07 -3.10 -10.55
N PRO A 319 11.93 -4.04 -11.45
CA PRO A 319 10.65 -4.75 -11.61
C PRO A 319 10.31 -5.61 -10.38
N LYS A 320 8.96 -5.93 -10.06
CA LYS A 320 8.44 -6.96 -9.11
C LYS A 320 8.34 -6.35 -7.70
N GLY A 321 8.12 -4.99 -7.66
CA GLY A 321 7.85 -4.46 -6.30
C GLY A 321 9.12 -4.01 -5.60
N LEU A 322 10.26 -4.06 -6.27
CA LEU A 322 11.55 -3.70 -5.62
C LEU A 322 11.69 -2.17 -5.54
N THR A 323 11.01 -1.52 -6.51
CA THR A 323 11.11 -0.05 -6.43
C THR A 323 10.41 0.45 -5.15
N LEU A 324 9.19 -0.08 -4.95
CA LEU A 324 8.49 0.35 -3.73
C LEU A 324 9.32 0.01 -2.48
N HIS A 325 9.93 -1.17 -2.41
CA HIS A 325 10.74 -1.53 -1.22
C HIS A 325 12.01 -0.66 -1.14
N CYS A 326 12.57 -0.30 -2.31
CA CYS A 326 13.69 0.67 -2.29
C CYS A 326 13.27 1.99 -1.65
N LEU A 327 12.10 2.52 -2.10
CA LEU A 327 11.61 3.78 -1.50
C LEU A 327 11.32 3.62 -0.01
N MET A 328 10.73 2.43 0.34
CA MET A 328 10.42 2.20 1.78
C MET A 328 11.73 2.12 2.59
N GLU A 329 12.70 1.59 1.97
CA GLU A 329 13.99 1.52 2.68
C GLU A 329 14.52 2.94 2.95
N HIS A 330 14.43 3.80 1.98
CA HIS A 330 14.92 5.18 2.19
C HIS A 330 13.98 5.97 3.11
N ALA A 331 12.72 5.49 3.09
CA ALA A 331 11.79 6.16 4.04
C ALA A 331 12.21 5.92 5.48
N SER A 332 12.89 4.82 5.74
CA SER A 332 13.23 4.50 7.14
C SER A 332 14.71 4.75 7.39
N SER A 333 15.36 5.55 6.51
CA SER A 333 16.81 5.77 6.69
C SER A 333 17.08 6.69 7.89
N THR A 334 18.17 6.36 8.57
CA THR A 334 18.56 7.18 9.74
C THR A 334 19.34 8.42 9.26
N ASP A 335 19.79 8.37 8.02
CA ASP A 335 20.46 9.55 7.43
C ASP A 335 19.46 10.48 6.74
N LYS A 336 19.45 11.76 7.23
CA LYS A 336 18.42 12.71 6.74
C LYS A 336 18.64 13.02 5.25
N THR A 337 19.84 12.85 4.87
CA THR A 337 20.13 13.18 3.45
C THR A 337 19.63 12.09 2.52
N LYS A 338 19.35 10.98 3.06
CA LYS A 338 18.92 9.86 2.19
C LYS A 338 17.43 9.54 2.41
N GLN A 339 16.69 10.45 3.14
CA GLN A 339 15.28 10.15 3.43
C GLN A 339 14.39 10.74 2.32
N VAL A 340 13.32 10.05 2.18
CA VAL A 340 12.41 10.52 1.12
C VAL A 340 11.72 11.81 1.56
N GLY A 341 11.26 12.58 0.61
CA GLY A 341 10.54 13.83 0.92
C GLY A 341 9.16 13.57 1.53
N ALA A 342 8.51 14.66 2.11
CA ALA A 342 7.24 14.53 2.85
C ALA A 342 6.11 14.06 1.90
N GLN A 343 6.11 14.62 0.69
CA GLN A 343 5.03 14.21 -0.24
C GLN A 343 5.20 12.75 -0.67
N CYS A 344 6.43 12.35 -0.90
CA CYS A 344 6.67 10.92 -1.24
C CYS A 344 6.34 10.01 -0.05
N MET A 345 6.68 10.47 1.13
CA MET A 345 6.34 9.68 2.33
C MET A 345 4.83 9.47 2.46
N GLN A 346 4.11 10.53 2.24
CA GLN A 346 2.65 10.37 2.32
C GLN A 346 2.14 9.41 1.24
N ALA A 347 2.71 9.52 0.05
CA ALA A 347 2.28 8.59 -1.02
C ALA A 347 2.61 7.14 -0.66
N LEU A 348 3.77 6.93 -0.03
CA LEU A 348 4.14 5.56 0.40
C LEU A 348 3.19 5.06 1.49
N LYS A 349 2.82 5.95 2.38
CA LYS A 349 1.87 5.54 3.45
C LYS A 349 0.54 5.09 2.84
N ASP A 350 0.12 5.79 1.82
CA ASP A 350 -1.19 5.45 1.21
C ASP A 350 -1.11 4.09 0.49
N VAL A 351 -0.01 3.92 -0.20
CA VAL A 351 0.07 2.67 -0.98
C VAL A 351 0.22 1.49 -0.03
N VAL A 352 1.03 1.64 1.04
CA VAL A 352 1.19 0.54 2.02
C VAL A 352 -0.14 0.26 2.74
N LYS A 353 -0.87 1.31 2.97
CA LYS A 353 -2.19 1.10 3.62
C LYS A 353 -3.13 0.31 2.70
N VAL A 354 -3.11 0.60 1.44
CA VAL A 354 -4.02 -0.09 0.50
C VAL A 354 -3.54 -1.53 0.30
N ALA A 355 -2.26 -1.70 0.32
CA ALA A 355 -1.72 -3.05 0.09
C ALA A 355 -2.11 -4.00 1.24
N ASP A 356 -2.32 -3.42 2.42
CA ASP A 356 -2.77 -4.16 3.61
C ASP A 356 -1.93 -5.42 3.83
N VAL A 357 -0.61 -5.21 3.87
CA VAL A 357 0.34 -6.33 4.05
C VAL A 357 0.15 -6.93 5.45
N GLY A 358 -0.30 -6.10 6.37
CA GLY A 358 -0.54 -6.59 7.76
C GLY A 358 -1.58 -7.71 7.80
N SER A 359 -2.61 -7.62 7.00
CA SER A 359 -3.68 -8.66 7.02
C SER A 359 -3.28 -9.87 6.18
N ASN A 360 -2.54 -9.50 5.11
CA ASN A 360 -2.12 -10.62 4.25
C ASN A 360 -0.76 -10.31 3.62
N TYR A 361 0.24 -11.00 4.20
CA TYR A 361 1.61 -10.68 3.76
C TYR A 361 1.88 -11.23 2.35
N LYS A 362 1.03 -12.09 1.87
CA LYS A 362 1.23 -12.69 0.54
C LYS A 362 1.02 -11.67 -0.57
N VAL A 363 0.39 -10.60 -0.20
CA VAL A 363 0.21 -9.55 -1.22
C VAL A 363 1.58 -9.01 -1.64
N ASP A 364 2.52 -9.00 -0.73
CA ASP A 364 3.89 -8.53 -1.05
C ASP A 364 4.76 -9.73 -1.48
N LYS A 365 4.98 -9.95 -2.75
CA LYS A 365 5.67 -11.16 -3.28
C LYS A 365 7.16 -11.12 -2.92
N VAL A 366 7.61 -9.80 -2.83
CA VAL A 366 9.05 -9.68 -2.47
C VAL A 366 9.26 -10.13 -1.02
N LEU A 367 8.36 -9.68 -0.18
CA LEU A 367 8.47 -10.14 1.22
C LEU A 367 8.23 -11.65 1.33
N TYR A 368 7.22 -12.10 0.65
CA TYR A 368 6.91 -13.54 0.72
C TYR A 368 8.11 -14.36 0.22
N GLY A 369 8.69 -13.95 -0.93
CA GLY A 369 9.81 -14.71 -1.52
C GLY A 369 11.04 -14.66 -0.60
N SER A 370 11.30 -13.50 0.00
CA SER A 370 12.54 -13.35 0.81
C SER A 370 12.43 -14.08 2.15
N CYS A 371 11.19 -14.35 2.58
CA CYS A 371 11.05 -14.96 3.92
C CYS A 371 10.53 -16.39 3.80
N ARG A 372 10.69 -17.07 2.68
CA ARG A 372 10.09 -18.39 2.42
C ARG A 372 10.66 -19.43 3.39
N SER A 373 11.93 -19.34 3.68
CA SER A 373 12.55 -20.35 4.56
C SER A 373 11.93 -20.33 5.96
N LEU A 374 11.66 -19.19 6.47
CA LEU A 374 11.05 -19.11 7.81
C LEU A 374 9.56 -19.47 7.76
N ILE A 375 8.99 -19.12 6.63
CA ILE A 375 7.54 -19.40 6.51
C ILE A 375 7.32 -20.91 6.43
N ASP A 376 8.18 -21.57 5.72
CA ASP A 376 7.99 -23.03 5.55
C ASP A 376 8.64 -23.78 6.71
N GLY A 377 9.36 -23.05 7.55
CA GLY A 377 10.07 -23.74 8.66
C GLY A 377 9.41 -23.40 10.01
N ALA A 378 10.05 -22.38 10.71
CA ALA A 378 9.67 -22.06 12.11
C ALA A 378 8.25 -21.51 12.20
N CYS A 379 7.77 -20.99 11.06
CA CYS A 379 6.42 -20.37 11.13
C CYS A 379 5.42 -21.23 10.35
N ALA A 380 5.74 -22.44 10.10
CA ALA A 380 4.87 -23.30 9.24
C ALA A 380 3.60 -23.67 10.01
N ARG A 381 3.70 -23.65 11.37
CA ARG A 381 2.57 -24.16 12.19
C ARG A 381 1.58 -23.04 12.50
N GLU A 382 1.84 -21.88 11.98
CA GLU A 382 0.85 -20.81 12.23
C GLU A 382 -0.33 -20.94 11.26
N THR A 383 -1.33 -21.82 11.58
CA THR A 383 -2.42 -22.24 10.66
C THR A 383 -3.64 -21.35 10.89
N GLY A 384 -3.45 -20.31 11.77
CA GLY A 384 -4.68 -19.61 12.23
C GLY A 384 -5.03 -18.47 11.27
N SER A 385 -4.01 -17.84 10.48
CA SER A 385 -4.30 -16.74 9.55
C SER A 385 -2.98 -16.14 9.02
N GLU A 386 -3.09 -15.49 7.90
CA GLU A 386 -1.92 -14.81 7.30
C GLU A 386 -1.38 -13.72 8.23
N SER A 387 -2.20 -13.10 9.02
CA SER A 387 -1.74 -12.08 9.99
C SER A 387 -0.88 -12.71 11.09
N GLU A 388 -1.25 -13.93 11.50
CA GLU A 388 -0.47 -14.59 12.57
C GLU A 388 0.89 -15.03 12.04
N THR A 389 0.83 -15.47 10.80
CA THR A 389 2.15 -15.84 10.22
C THR A 389 3.07 -14.61 10.16
N LEU A 390 2.53 -13.46 9.74
CA LEU A 390 3.39 -12.25 9.71
C LEU A 390 3.90 -11.91 11.12
N THR A 391 3.05 -12.04 12.12
CA THR A 391 3.50 -11.79 13.49
C THR A 391 4.62 -12.76 13.89
N CYS A 392 4.47 -13.99 13.44
CA CYS A 392 5.55 -14.97 13.72
C CYS A 392 6.86 -14.50 13.09
N LEU A 393 6.77 -14.03 11.81
CA LEU A 393 8.01 -13.55 11.15
C LEU A 393 8.65 -12.41 11.94
N MET A 394 7.81 -11.52 12.43
CA MET A 394 8.35 -10.35 13.18
C MET A 394 8.99 -10.78 14.49
N ARG A 395 8.56 -11.85 15.08
CA ARG A 395 9.16 -12.30 16.35
C ARG A 395 10.52 -12.96 16.11
N HIS A 396 10.64 -13.34 14.80
CA HIS A 396 11.92 -14.03 14.53
C HIS A 396 12.89 -13.11 13.79
N VAL A 397 12.67 -11.78 13.89
CA VAL A 397 13.48 -10.84 13.09
C VAL A 397 14.95 -10.92 13.54
N ASP A 398 15.23 -11.39 14.73
CA ASP A 398 16.65 -11.41 15.19
C ASP A 398 17.12 -12.85 15.36
N SER A 399 16.33 -13.74 14.86
CA SER A 399 16.71 -15.16 15.00
C SER A 399 17.81 -15.51 13.99
N SER A 400 18.52 -16.53 14.36
CA SER A 400 19.62 -16.97 13.45
C SER A 400 19.07 -17.49 12.12
N ASP A 401 17.82 -17.92 12.08
CA ASP A 401 17.20 -18.43 10.85
C ASP A 401 16.77 -17.30 9.92
N MET A 402 16.85 -16.04 10.32
CA MET A 402 16.43 -14.87 9.54
C MET A 402 17.53 -14.52 8.53
N THR A 403 17.13 -14.44 7.24
CA THR A 403 18.12 -14.02 6.22
C THR A 403 18.16 -12.48 6.13
N PRO A 404 19.28 -11.93 5.74
CA PRO A 404 19.40 -10.47 5.67
C PRO A 404 18.35 -9.86 4.73
N MET A 405 18.08 -10.54 3.62
CA MET A 405 17.06 -9.97 2.70
C MET A 405 15.67 -9.98 3.34
N CYS A 406 15.29 -11.10 4.00
CA CYS A 406 13.97 -11.15 4.69
C CYS A 406 13.90 -10.11 5.81
N GLU A 407 15.00 -10.02 6.50
CA GLU A 407 15.01 -9.03 7.60
C GLU A 407 14.81 -7.62 7.04
N GLN A 408 15.51 -7.32 6.03
CA GLN A 408 15.38 -5.96 5.46
C GLN A 408 13.94 -5.72 4.98
N ARG A 409 13.34 -6.64 4.23
CA ARG A 409 11.97 -6.44 3.72
C ARG A 409 10.96 -6.36 4.86
N LEU A 410 11.21 -7.16 5.89
CA LEU A 410 10.26 -7.13 7.04
C LEU A 410 10.35 -5.80 7.79
N LEU A 411 11.57 -5.29 7.87
CA LEU A 411 11.70 -4.02 8.61
C LEU A 411 11.09 -2.87 7.82
N GLU A 412 11.19 -2.92 6.47
CA GLU A 412 10.51 -1.88 5.66
C GLU A 412 9.01 -1.85 5.91
N VAL A 413 8.42 -3.05 6.01
CA VAL A 413 6.96 -3.11 6.26
C VAL A 413 6.67 -2.72 7.71
N GLN A 414 7.49 -3.14 8.62
CA GLN A 414 7.24 -2.86 10.05
C GLN A 414 7.34 -1.35 10.32
N TYR A 415 8.25 -0.76 9.55
CA TYR A 415 8.39 0.70 9.77
C TYR A 415 7.05 1.41 9.58
N PHE A 416 6.32 1.09 8.56
CA PHE A 416 5.03 1.77 8.30
C PHE A 416 3.94 1.25 9.26
N MET A 417 4.04 -0.03 9.60
CA MET A 417 3.02 -0.57 10.54
C MET A 417 3.20 0.05 11.93
N ALA A 418 4.43 0.40 12.25
CA ALA A 418 4.69 0.94 13.60
C ALA A 418 4.14 2.38 13.72
N ARG A 419 3.73 2.95 12.65
CA ARG A 419 3.29 4.36 12.70
C ARG A 419 1.80 4.47 12.40
N ASP A 420 1.26 3.39 11.97
CA ASP A 420 -0.19 3.43 11.68
C ASP A 420 -0.87 2.19 12.29
N TRP A 421 -1.59 2.47 13.34
CA TRP A 421 -2.14 1.34 14.14
C TRP A 421 -3.19 0.57 13.33
N THR A 422 -3.70 1.25 12.20
CA THR A 422 -4.73 0.56 11.39
C THR A 422 -4.09 -0.53 10.51
N LEU A 423 -2.83 -0.53 10.44
CA LEU A 423 -2.17 -1.51 9.54
C LEU A 423 -1.91 -2.83 10.27
N ASP A 424 -2.16 -2.84 11.60
CA ASP A 424 -2.13 -4.13 12.34
C ASP A 424 -3.56 -4.61 12.63
N PRO A 425 -4.03 -5.64 11.91
CA PRO A 425 -5.44 -6.06 11.99
C PRO A 425 -5.81 -6.55 13.40
N GLN A 426 -4.87 -7.25 14.06
CA GLN A 426 -5.19 -7.74 15.42
C GLN A 426 -5.30 -6.58 16.41
N LEU A 427 -4.45 -5.61 16.25
CA LEU A 427 -4.51 -4.43 17.14
C LEU A 427 -5.76 -3.59 16.83
N TYR A 428 -5.96 -3.37 15.57
CA TYR A 428 -7.12 -2.54 15.18
C TYR A 428 -8.43 -3.15 15.68
N GLU A 429 -8.57 -4.46 15.50
CA GLU A 429 -9.85 -5.12 15.89
C GLU A 429 -10.02 -5.08 17.41
N ALA A 430 -8.96 -5.25 18.09
CA ALA A 430 -9.08 -5.36 19.57
C ALA A 430 -9.25 -3.98 20.21
N CYS A 431 -8.71 -2.92 19.50
CA CYS A 431 -8.59 -1.66 20.27
C CYS A 431 -9.41 -0.56 19.59
N HIS A 432 -10.19 -0.89 18.56
CA HIS A 432 -10.86 0.17 17.78
C HIS A 432 -11.78 1.01 18.67
N ASP A 433 -12.65 0.43 19.46
CA ASP A 433 -13.62 1.17 20.29
C ASP A 433 -12.89 2.09 21.29
N GLU A 434 -11.90 1.49 21.90
CA GLU A 434 -11.18 2.31 22.92
C GLU A 434 -10.31 3.37 22.24
N ALA A 435 -9.79 3.08 21.02
CA ALA A 435 -9.04 4.11 20.28
C ALA A 435 -9.94 5.30 19.90
N VAL A 436 -11.18 5.02 19.56
CA VAL A 436 -12.11 6.11 19.18
C VAL A 436 -12.58 6.85 20.42
N SER A 437 -12.95 6.14 21.43
CA SER A 437 -13.60 6.78 22.60
C SER A 437 -12.55 7.42 23.51
N ARG A 438 -11.32 6.91 23.48
CA ARG A 438 -10.35 7.38 24.50
C ARG A 438 -9.24 8.17 23.82
N CYS A 439 -8.90 7.74 22.60
CA CYS A 439 -7.72 8.37 21.99
C CYS A 439 -8.12 9.23 20.78
N HIS A 440 -9.48 9.39 20.59
CA HIS A 440 -10.06 10.28 19.57
C HIS A 440 -9.63 9.87 18.16
N ALA A 441 -9.48 8.53 18.00
CA ALA A 441 -9.26 8.04 16.63
C ALA A 441 -10.52 8.15 15.77
N PRO A 442 -10.34 8.39 14.47
CA PRO A 442 -11.54 8.39 13.61
C PRO A 442 -12.24 7.03 13.61
N ALA A 443 -13.61 7.21 13.62
CA ALA A 443 -14.42 5.96 13.67
C ALA A 443 -14.28 5.18 12.36
N ASN A 444 -14.20 5.92 11.25
CA ASN A 444 -13.90 5.23 9.97
C ASN A 444 -12.42 5.41 9.61
N TRP A 445 -11.78 4.23 9.41
CA TRP A 445 -10.31 4.38 9.34
C TRP A 445 -9.87 4.75 7.92
N HIS A 446 -10.84 4.73 6.80
CA HIS A 446 -10.50 4.98 5.38
C HIS A 446 -10.63 6.47 5.07
N MET A 447 -11.15 7.30 6.05
CA MET A 447 -11.33 8.71 5.68
C MET A 447 -10.07 9.51 6.06
N SER A 448 -9.36 9.88 4.89
CA SER A 448 -8.22 10.81 5.11
C SER A 448 -8.69 12.09 5.82
N SER A 449 -8.27 12.20 7.06
CA SER A 449 -8.55 13.46 7.79
C SER A 449 -7.66 14.59 7.26
N ASN A 450 -8.38 15.74 6.74
CA ASN A 450 -7.64 16.99 6.43
C ASN A 450 -6.78 17.44 7.63
N GLY A 451 -5.67 16.59 7.93
CA GLY A 451 -4.75 16.94 9.03
C GLY A 451 -3.68 15.85 9.21
N PRO A 452 -2.66 16.15 10.14
CA PRO A 452 -1.58 15.18 10.38
C PRO A 452 -2.12 13.80 10.78
N ASP A 453 -1.57 12.80 10.16
CA ASP A 453 -1.91 11.38 10.45
C ASP A 453 -2.01 11.13 11.97
N PRO A 454 -3.25 10.84 12.42
CA PRO A 454 -3.45 10.66 13.88
C PRO A 454 -2.81 9.35 14.38
N GLY A 455 -2.27 8.53 13.50
CA GLY A 455 -1.81 7.17 13.84
C GLY A 455 -0.81 7.19 15.01
N PRO A 456 0.28 7.95 14.90
CA PRO A 456 1.30 7.93 15.96
C PRO A 456 0.75 8.44 17.30
N ALA A 457 -0.07 9.41 17.24
CA ALA A 457 -0.66 9.90 18.51
C ALA A 457 -1.59 8.86 19.14
N VAL A 458 -2.35 8.22 18.31
CA VAL A 458 -3.27 7.18 18.85
C VAL A 458 -2.44 6.04 19.46
N LEU A 459 -1.38 5.63 18.76
CA LEU A 459 -0.56 4.53 19.31
C LEU A 459 0.10 4.96 20.63
N ALA A 460 0.62 6.16 20.63
CA ALA A 460 1.22 6.63 21.90
C ALA A 460 0.21 6.61 23.04
N CYS A 461 -1.00 7.12 22.76
CA CYS A 461 -2.06 7.09 23.80
C CYS A 461 -2.36 5.66 24.24
N LEU A 462 -2.54 4.71 23.27
CA LEU A 462 -2.88 3.32 23.64
C LEU A 462 -1.75 2.68 24.45
N TYR A 463 -0.53 3.05 24.07
CA TYR A 463 0.62 2.48 24.83
C TYR A 463 0.59 2.95 26.28
N ARG A 464 0.32 4.20 26.43
CA ARG A 464 0.29 4.71 27.82
C ARG A 464 -0.89 4.11 28.60
N SER A 465 -1.94 3.96 27.91
CA SER A 465 -3.14 3.46 28.61
C SER A 465 -2.97 1.97 28.98
N ALA A 466 -2.13 1.30 28.17
CA ALA A 466 -1.97 -0.16 28.44
C ALA A 466 -1.18 -0.39 29.73
N TYR A 467 -0.47 0.67 30.21
CA TYR A 467 0.31 0.47 31.45
C TYR A 467 -0.23 1.38 32.56
N ASP A 468 -1.43 1.85 32.36
CA ASP A 468 -2.09 2.65 33.41
C ASP A 468 -2.80 1.71 34.40
N ASP A 469 -2.43 1.88 35.73
CA ASP A 469 -3.02 0.97 36.75
C ASP A 469 -4.41 1.45 37.17
N GLU A 470 -4.68 2.71 36.92
CA GLU A 470 -5.98 3.25 37.41
C GLU A 470 -7.09 3.05 36.39
N VAL A 471 -6.72 3.27 35.17
CA VAL A 471 -7.75 3.13 34.13
C VAL A 471 -7.15 2.33 32.96
N PRO A 472 -7.13 0.99 33.12
CA PRO A 472 -6.44 0.18 32.10
C PRO A 472 -7.34 -0.09 30.88
N LEU A 473 -6.67 -0.46 29.89
CA LEU A 473 -7.44 -0.88 28.69
C LEU A 473 -8.13 -2.22 28.94
N SER A 474 -9.07 -2.47 27.99
CA SER A 474 -9.70 -3.80 28.11
C SER A 474 -8.64 -4.90 27.95
N LYS A 475 -8.96 -6.06 28.54
CA LYS A 475 -7.97 -7.18 28.50
C LYS A 475 -7.57 -7.50 27.05
N LYS A 476 -8.60 -7.50 26.17
CA LYS A 476 -8.30 -7.83 24.75
C LYS A 476 -7.41 -6.76 24.11
N CYS A 477 -7.76 -5.50 24.31
CA CYS A 477 -6.95 -4.40 23.72
C CYS A 477 -5.59 -4.31 24.39
N GLY A 478 -5.52 -4.48 25.67
CA GLY A 478 -4.24 -4.41 26.41
C GLY A 478 -3.24 -5.47 25.93
N ILE A 479 -3.75 -6.71 25.68
CA ILE A 479 -2.85 -7.80 25.27
C ILE A 479 -2.25 -7.48 23.89
N GLU A 480 -3.10 -6.95 22.99
CA GLU A 480 -2.57 -6.70 21.63
C GLU A 480 -1.63 -5.49 21.62
N VAL A 481 -1.94 -4.44 22.52
CA VAL A 481 -1.00 -3.29 22.58
C VAL A 481 0.36 -3.78 23.09
N ARG A 482 0.36 -4.62 24.05
CA ARG A 482 1.65 -5.09 24.60
C ARG A 482 2.34 -6.02 23.60
N ARG A 483 1.53 -6.82 22.91
CA ARG A 483 2.16 -7.66 21.87
C ARG A 483 2.94 -6.80 20.86
N VAL A 484 2.28 -5.68 20.39
CA VAL A 484 2.93 -4.83 19.37
C VAL A 484 4.15 -4.13 19.99
N LEU A 485 4.02 -3.69 21.27
CA LEU A 485 5.16 -3.01 21.91
C LEU A 485 6.35 -3.96 22.07
N HIS A 486 6.05 -5.20 22.37
CA HIS A 486 7.17 -6.16 22.56
C HIS A 486 7.83 -6.46 21.21
N THR A 487 7.00 -6.59 20.19
CA THR A 487 7.56 -6.95 18.87
C THR A 487 8.39 -5.78 18.31
N ARG A 488 8.10 -4.58 18.74
CA ARG A 488 8.77 -3.42 18.14
C ARG A 488 10.03 -3.05 18.95
N ALA A 489 10.08 -3.59 20.21
CA ALA A 489 11.16 -3.15 21.13
C ALA A 489 12.48 -3.78 20.69
N VAL A 490 12.47 -4.26 19.50
CA VAL A 490 13.72 -4.88 19.02
C VAL A 490 14.62 -3.80 18.41
N ARG A 491 13.97 -2.86 17.73
CA ARG A 491 14.76 -1.77 17.13
C ARG A 491 14.16 -0.42 17.50
N VAL A 492 15.13 0.58 17.67
CA VAL A 492 14.64 1.93 18.05
C VAL A 492 13.84 2.52 16.88
N ASN A 493 14.18 2.13 15.65
CA ASN A 493 13.46 2.69 14.50
C ASN A 493 12.00 2.20 14.46
N LEU A 494 11.66 1.19 15.21
CA LEU A 494 10.26 0.69 15.22
C LEU A 494 9.50 1.28 16.41
N ILE A 495 10.17 2.21 17.15
CA ILE A 495 9.50 2.98 18.23
C ILE A 495 9.54 4.46 17.85
N PRO A 496 8.51 4.92 17.11
CA PRO A 496 8.51 6.23 16.44
C PRO A 496 8.78 7.38 17.42
N ASP A 497 8.17 7.34 18.70
CA ASP A 497 8.39 8.46 19.64
C ASP A 497 9.87 8.57 20.03
N ILE A 498 10.50 7.43 20.12
CA ILE A 498 11.94 7.48 20.51
C ILE A 498 12.80 7.76 19.28
N GLU A 499 12.49 7.13 18.24
CA GLU A 499 13.29 7.36 17.03
C GLU A 499 13.29 8.84 16.62
N ASP A 500 12.06 9.45 16.62
CA ASP A 500 11.96 10.88 16.21
C ASP A 500 12.68 11.78 17.21
N ALA A 501 12.54 11.45 18.48
CA ALA A 501 13.13 12.35 19.50
C ALA A 501 14.64 12.16 19.60
N CYS A 502 15.08 10.91 19.20
CA CYS A 502 16.47 10.62 19.58
C CYS A 502 17.32 10.46 18.32
N ARG A 503 16.83 10.85 17.22
CA ARG A 503 17.52 10.57 15.95
C ARG A 503 18.92 11.21 15.95
N GLU A 504 19.02 12.52 16.32
CA GLU A 504 20.33 13.19 16.32
C GLU A 504 21.26 12.60 17.38
N ALA A 505 20.65 12.20 18.46
CA ALA A 505 21.50 11.58 19.51
C ALA A 505 22.04 10.22 19.05
N LEU A 506 21.23 9.51 18.34
CA LEU A 506 21.68 8.18 17.87
C LEU A 506 22.85 8.33 16.90
N SER A 507 22.79 9.37 16.08
CA SER A 507 23.89 9.58 15.13
C SER A 507 25.18 10.03 15.85
N GLU A 508 25.02 10.76 16.85
CA GLU A 508 26.20 11.33 17.54
C GLU A 508 26.79 10.33 18.55
N TYR A 509 25.89 9.58 19.22
CA TYR A 509 26.45 8.80 20.36
C TYR A 509 26.51 7.32 19.98
N CYS A 510 25.69 6.93 18.88
CA CYS A 510 25.50 5.47 18.78
C CYS A 510 25.79 5.03 17.34
N SER A 511 26.60 5.68 16.49
CA SER A 511 26.76 5.43 15.04
C SER A 511 27.96 4.51 14.79
N ASN A 512 28.96 4.30 15.66
CA ASN A 512 30.19 3.56 15.31
C ASN A 512 30.31 2.29 16.15
N ASN A 513 29.14 1.82 16.93
CA ASN A 513 29.43 0.67 17.84
C ASN A 513 28.14 0.02 18.29
N VAL A 514 27.12 0.17 17.26
CA VAL A 514 25.94 -0.46 17.89
C VAL A 514 25.34 -1.46 16.89
N LYS A 515 25.40 -2.75 17.31
CA LYS A 515 24.69 -3.79 16.52
C LYS A 515 23.17 -3.69 16.72
N PRO A 516 22.40 -4.31 15.78
CA PRO A 516 20.94 -4.34 15.96
C PRO A 516 20.55 -4.83 17.37
N MET A 517 19.60 -4.02 18.10
CA MET A 517 19.05 -4.32 19.45
C MET A 517 19.85 -3.60 20.52
N GLU A 518 20.97 -3.01 20.09
CA GLU A 518 21.81 -2.38 21.15
C GLU A 518 21.64 -0.85 21.14
N GLU A 519 20.79 -0.44 20.20
CA GLU A 519 20.61 1.03 20.08
C GLU A 519 20.01 1.62 21.37
N MET A 520 18.98 0.87 21.80
CA MET A 520 18.33 1.41 23.02
C MET A 520 19.30 1.39 24.21
N THR A 521 20.05 0.36 24.33
CA THR A 521 21.04 0.30 25.43
C THR A 521 22.06 1.44 25.32
N CYS A 522 22.51 1.66 24.14
CA CYS A 522 23.45 2.79 23.94
C CYS A 522 22.83 4.11 24.40
N LEU A 523 21.59 4.35 23.98
CA LEU A 523 20.95 5.61 24.41
C LEU A 523 20.80 5.65 25.94
N GLN A 524 20.46 4.50 26.55
CA GLN A 524 20.25 4.49 28.02
C GLN A 524 21.58 4.68 28.76
N GLU A 525 22.71 4.40 28.13
CA GLU A 525 24.01 4.60 28.81
C GLU A 525 24.41 6.07 28.81
N ASN A 526 23.76 6.82 27.86
CA ASN A 526 24.23 8.22 27.77
C ASN A 526 23.15 9.19 28.25
N PHE A 527 21.93 8.77 28.47
CA PHE A 527 20.77 9.69 28.54
C PHE A 527 20.77 10.43 29.89
N GLU A 528 21.67 10.03 30.84
CA GLU A 528 21.68 10.75 32.14
C GLU A 528 22.83 11.77 32.18
N LYS A 529 23.69 11.72 31.13
CA LYS A 529 24.75 12.75 31.08
C LYS A 529 24.16 14.15 30.95
N LYS A 530 24.76 15.08 31.72
CA LYS A 530 24.22 16.47 31.74
C LYS A 530 24.21 17.07 30.32
N GLU A 531 25.28 16.74 29.59
CA GLU A 531 25.34 17.27 28.21
C GLU A 531 24.23 16.69 27.34
N PHE A 532 23.93 15.41 27.59
CA PHE A 532 22.84 14.79 26.81
C PHE A 532 21.49 15.43 27.12
N ILE A 533 21.21 15.72 28.37
CA ILE A 533 19.91 16.27 28.80
C ILE A 533 19.76 17.69 28.24
N LYS A 534 20.83 18.35 28.23
CA LYS A 534 20.75 19.75 27.75
C LYS A 534 20.56 19.81 26.23
N ARG A 535 21.22 18.97 25.57
CA ARG A 535 21.20 19.07 24.10
C ARG A 535 19.98 18.35 23.52
N TYR A 536 19.60 17.21 24.21
CA TYR A 536 18.44 16.45 23.65
C TYR A 536 17.40 16.21 24.75
N PRO A 537 16.64 17.24 25.12
CA PRO A 537 15.70 17.11 26.26
C PRO A 537 14.50 16.23 25.90
N LEU A 538 14.06 16.33 24.63
CA LEU A 538 12.92 15.47 24.25
C LEU A 538 13.33 13.99 24.22
N CYS A 539 14.54 13.70 23.69
CA CYS A 539 15.04 12.30 23.72
C CYS A 539 15.17 11.78 25.15
N HIS A 540 15.68 12.62 26.00
CA HIS A 540 15.80 12.21 27.41
C HIS A 540 14.42 11.86 27.99
N LYS A 541 13.48 12.72 27.73
CA LYS A 541 12.12 12.47 28.27
C LYS A 541 11.58 11.13 27.78
N GLU A 542 11.72 10.86 26.45
CA GLU A 542 11.11 9.63 25.89
C GLU A 542 11.88 8.39 26.36
N ILE A 543 13.23 8.47 26.51
CA ILE A 543 14.01 7.31 27.00
C ILE A 543 13.67 7.05 28.47
N SER A 544 13.58 8.13 29.23
CA SER A 544 13.20 7.95 30.65
C SER A 544 11.84 7.26 30.78
N ARG A 545 10.96 7.72 30.01
CA ARG A 545 9.62 7.11 30.07
C ARG A 545 9.68 5.62 29.68
N PHE A 546 10.34 5.37 28.55
CA PHE A 546 10.43 3.96 28.10
C PHE A 546 11.15 3.11 29.15
N THR A 547 12.25 3.65 29.74
CA THR A 547 12.98 2.90 30.79
C THR A 547 12.08 2.61 32.00
N GLU A 548 11.22 3.58 32.34
CA GLU A 548 10.25 3.31 33.42
C GLU A 548 9.32 2.14 33.06
N MET A 549 8.88 2.13 31.84
CA MET A 549 8.02 1.02 31.40
C MET A 549 8.79 -0.31 31.44
N GLU A 550 10.07 -0.32 31.07
CA GLU A 550 10.88 -1.56 31.11
C GLU A 550 10.99 -2.10 32.54
N SER A 551 11.08 -1.09 33.45
CA SER A 551 11.19 -1.55 34.85
C SER A 551 9.92 -2.27 35.31
N LYS A 552 8.86 -1.85 34.81
CA LYS A 552 7.58 -2.50 35.19
C LYS A 552 7.39 -3.79 34.39
N ASP A 553 7.79 -3.78 33.09
CA ASP A 553 7.61 -4.94 32.19
C ASP A 553 8.95 -5.24 31.50
N THR A 554 9.57 -6.34 31.96
CA THR A 554 10.96 -6.63 31.53
C THR A 554 10.96 -7.11 30.07
N LYS A 555 9.82 -7.55 29.53
CA LYS A 555 9.76 -8.04 28.13
C LYS A 555 10.03 -6.90 27.14
N LEU A 556 9.96 -5.69 27.57
CA LEU A 556 10.25 -4.56 26.66
C LEU A 556 11.76 -4.41 26.45
N ASN A 557 12.52 -4.98 27.38
CA ASN A 557 13.98 -5.03 27.16
C ASN A 557 14.38 -6.33 26.43
N ARG A 558 14.31 -6.32 25.10
CA ARG A 558 14.43 -7.54 24.29
C ARG A 558 15.86 -8.09 24.32
N ALA A 559 16.84 -7.14 24.31
CA ALA A 559 18.24 -7.61 24.41
C ALA A 559 18.49 -8.37 25.71
N LEU A 560 17.95 -7.86 26.78
CA LEU A 560 18.10 -8.55 28.08
C LEU A 560 17.36 -9.89 28.08
N MET A 561 16.15 -9.91 27.54
CA MET A 561 15.35 -11.16 27.57
C MET A 561 16.03 -12.24 26.71
N LYS A 562 16.64 -11.77 25.69
CA LYS A 562 17.31 -12.77 24.81
C LYS A 562 18.59 -13.29 25.47
N ALA A 563 19.37 -12.41 25.97
CA ALA A 563 20.64 -12.82 26.58
C ALA A 563 20.42 -13.65 27.84
N CYS A 564 19.30 -13.38 28.49
CA CYS A 564 19.14 -14.02 29.82
C CYS A 564 18.14 -15.18 29.72
N LYS A 565 17.86 -15.65 28.49
CA LYS A 565 16.83 -16.69 28.30
C LYS A 565 17.16 -17.95 29.12
N PRO A 566 18.40 -18.43 29.16
CA PRO A 566 18.71 -19.66 29.92
C PRO A 566 18.40 -19.51 31.41
N VAL A 567 18.73 -18.40 32.00
CA VAL A 567 18.46 -18.23 33.46
C VAL A 567 16.97 -18.06 33.69
N ILE A 568 16.33 -17.33 32.81
CA ILE A 568 14.89 -17.08 32.99
C ILE A 568 14.12 -18.41 32.92
N LYS A 569 14.55 -19.25 32.03
CA LYS A 569 13.83 -20.52 31.85
C LYS A 569 14.00 -21.42 33.09
N VAL A 570 15.10 -21.38 33.71
CA VAL A 570 15.36 -22.34 34.80
C VAL A 570 14.90 -21.73 36.14
N HIS A 571 15.02 -20.40 36.24
CA HIS A 571 14.83 -19.90 37.64
C HIS A 571 13.69 -18.88 37.70
N CYS A 572 13.39 -18.27 36.50
CA CYS A 572 12.46 -17.13 36.63
C CYS A 572 11.24 -17.35 35.73
N GLU A 573 10.93 -18.56 35.43
CA GLU A 573 9.91 -18.83 34.38
C GLU A 573 8.53 -18.39 34.87
N GLN A 574 8.28 -18.55 36.12
CA GLN A 574 6.93 -18.22 36.63
C GLN A 574 6.60 -16.74 36.45
N PHE A 575 7.61 -15.95 36.56
CA PHE A 575 7.35 -14.50 36.43
C PHE A 575 7.33 -14.09 34.95
N ALA A 576 8.05 -14.80 34.13
CA ALA A 576 8.18 -14.42 32.70
C ALA A 576 6.87 -14.71 31.95
N ASN A 577 5.99 -15.56 32.52
CA ASN A 577 4.75 -15.92 31.79
C ASN A 577 3.61 -14.93 32.10
N GLU A 578 3.92 -14.01 33.01
CA GLU A 578 2.89 -13.00 33.31
C GLU A 578 2.82 -11.96 32.18
N ASP A 579 1.52 -11.39 32.07
CA ASP A 579 1.39 -10.34 31.03
C ASP A 579 2.29 -9.14 31.32
N ILE A 580 2.32 -8.76 32.59
CA ILE A 580 3.29 -7.75 33.08
C ILE A 580 3.94 -8.30 34.36
N ASP A 581 5.23 -8.28 34.33
CA ASP A 581 5.91 -8.98 35.45
C ASP A 581 6.16 -8.01 36.61
N HIS A 582 5.87 -6.77 36.46
CA HIS A 582 6.01 -5.74 37.51
C HIS A 582 7.40 -5.79 38.15
N GLY A 583 8.37 -6.12 37.34
CA GLY A 583 9.78 -6.05 37.82
C GLY A 583 10.24 -7.37 38.45
N ASP A 584 9.42 -8.38 38.47
CA ASP A 584 9.76 -9.63 39.18
C ASP A 584 10.86 -10.39 38.42
N VAL A 585 10.78 -10.29 37.15
CA VAL A 585 11.82 -11.02 36.40
C VAL A 585 13.19 -10.37 36.68
N MET A 586 13.24 -9.08 36.59
CA MET A 586 14.53 -8.40 36.86
C MET A 586 15.01 -8.69 38.29
N GLU A 587 14.20 -8.67 39.27
CA GLU A 587 14.60 -9.02 40.65
C GLU A 587 15.12 -10.47 40.74
N CYS A 588 14.39 -11.32 40.07
CA CYS A 588 14.85 -12.73 40.07
C CYS A 588 16.25 -12.85 39.44
N LEU A 589 16.41 -12.13 38.33
CA LEU A 589 17.74 -12.20 37.66
C LEU A 589 18.83 -11.63 38.57
N LEU A 590 18.54 -10.57 39.32
CA LEU A 590 19.55 -10.00 40.23
C LEU A 590 19.91 -10.97 41.35
N ASN A 591 18.92 -11.85 41.72
CA ASN A 591 19.20 -12.79 42.84
C ASN A 591 19.93 -14.03 42.34
N ASN A 592 19.98 -14.10 41.05
CA ASN A 592 20.62 -15.34 40.55
C ASN A 592 21.80 -14.98 39.64
N LYS A 593 22.58 -13.96 40.00
CA LYS A 593 23.68 -13.47 39.13
C LYS A 593 24.85 -14.47 39.13
N ASP A 594 24.80 -15.30 40.13
CA ASP A 594 26.00 -16.16 40.25
C ASP A 594 25.68 -17.57 39.74
N GLN A 595 24.58 -17.72 39.11
CA GLN A 595 24.24 -19.07 38.62
C GLN A 595 24.99 -19.36 37.32
N PRO A 596 25.23 -20.67 37.06
CA PRO A 596 26.03 -21.07 35.89
C PRO A 596 25.33 -20.70 34.57
N GLU A 597 24.03 -20.71 34.63
CA GLU A 597 23.27 -20.42 33.39
C GLU A 597 23.37 -18.93 33.04
N MET A 598 23.86 -18.06 33.95
CA MET A 598 24.02 -16.61 33.72
C MET A 598 25.26 -16.38 32.84
N THR A 599 25.04 -16.07 31.57
CA THR A 599 26.17 -15.81 30.65
C THR A 599 26.77 -14.42 30.91
N SER A 600 27.91 -14.23 30.39
CA SER A 600 28.56 -12.91 30.60
C SER A 600 27.73 -11.78 29.97
N LYS A 601 27.11 -12.12 28.86
CA LYS A 601 26.26 -11.08 28.22
C LYS A 601 25.02 -10.79 29.06
N CYS A 602 24.35 -11.84 29.54
CA CYS A 602 23.17 -11.61 30.41
C CYS A 602 23.56 -10.82 31.66
N ARG A 603 24.71 -11.19 32.18
CA ARG A 603 25.14 -10.48 33.42
C ARG A 603 25.40 -9.00 33.12
N SER A 604 26.00 -8.74 32.06
CA SER A 604 26.25 -7.34 31.68
C SER A 604 24.95 -6.54 31.57
N TYR A 605 23.93 -7.11 30.96
CA TYR A 605 22.65 -6.39 30.83
C TYR A 605 21.98 -6.19 32.20
N VAL A 606 22.07 -7.23 33.01
CA VAL A 606 21.44 -7.12 34.34
C VAL A 606 22.18 -6.04 35.15
N ASN A 607 23.47 -6.02 35.03
CA ASN A 607 24.23 -4.99 35.79
C ASN A 607 23.90 -3.59 35.26
N HIS A 608 23.87 -3.58 33.99
CA HIS A 608 23.52 -2.29 33.39
C HIS A 608 22.20 -1.74 33.96
N PHE A 609 21.15 -2.54 33.91
CA PHE A 609 19.84 -2.05 34.40
C PHE A 609 19.89 -1.80 35.92
N GLU A 610 20.68 -2.62 36.64
CA GLU A 610 20.84 -2.37 38.08
C GLU A 610 21.45 -0.99 38.34
N LEU A 611 22.40 -0.59 37.53
CA LEU A 611 23.03 0.73 37.71
C LEU A 611 22.04 1.86 37.40
N ILE A 612 21.31 1.63 36.32
CA ILE A 612 20.32 2.66 35.95
C ILE A 612 19.30 2.83 37.08
N SER A 613 18.85 1.73 37.71
CA SER A 613 17.81 1.81 38.76
C SER A 613 18.36 2.42 40.05
N LEU A 614 19.70 2.32 40.25
CA LEU A 614 20.29 2.87 41.49
C LEU A 614 20.38 4.40 41.42
N ARG A 615 20.39 4.93 40.30
CA ARG A 615 20.62 6.38 40.17
C ARG A 615 19.30 7.15 40.24
N ASP A 616 18.25 6.56 39.67
CA ASP A 616 16.93 7.22 39.64
C ASP A 616 15.85 6.23 40.13
N TYR A 617 15.15 6.74 41.22
CA TYR A 617 14.22 5.79 41.88
C TYR A 617 13.04 5.48 40.96
N HIS A 618 12.81 6.26 39.87
CA HIS A 618 11.67 6.01 38.97
C HIS A 618 11.92 4.75 38.13
N PHE A 619 13.17 4.33 38.12
CA PHE A 619 13.45 3.17 37.25
C PHE A 619 13.41 1.87 38.04
N SER A 620 12.87 1.99 39.22
CA SER A 620 12.52 0.79 40.03
C SER A 620 11.03 0.79 40.34
N TYR A 621 10.35 -0.08 39.59
CA TYR A 621 8.88 -0.05 39.74
C TYR A 621 8.47 -0.47 41.15
N LYS A 622 8.99 -1.49 41.69
CA LYS A 622 8.57 -1.99 43.03
C LYS A 622 8.90 -0.97 44.12
N PHE A 623 10.10 -0.42 43.94
CA PHE A 623 10.47 0.60 44.93
C PHE A 623 9.53 1.81 44.86
N LEU A 624 9.27 2.29 43.67
CA LEU A 624 8.38 3.46 43.52
C LEU A 624 6.98 3.16 44.04
N LYS A 625 6.47 1.95 43.79
CA LYS A 625 5.12 1.61 44.28
C LYS A 625 5.09 1.52 45.81
N ALA A 626 6.18 1.06 46.31
CA ALA A 626 6.18 0.86 47.78
C ALA A 626 6.48 2.18 48.49
N CYS A 627 7.34 3.00 47.95
CA CYS A 627 7.85 4.14 48.73
C CYS A 627 7.39 5.45 48.09
N GLY A 628 6.54 5.45 47.04
CA GLY A 628 6.13 6.65 46.25
C GLY A 628 5.51 7.73 47.12
N PRO A 629 4.47 7.30 47.92
CA PRO A 629 3.80 8.32 48.73
C PRO A 629 4.77 9.00 49.72
N ASP A 630 5.67 8.21 50.30
CA ASP A 630 6.62 8.81 51.25
C ASP A 630 7.61 9.75 50.53
N ILE A 631 7.99 9.33 49.38
CA ILE A 631 8.94 10.19 48.63
C ILE A 631 8.26 11.52 48.28
N GLU A 632 6.96 11.46 47.84
CA GLU A 632 6.26 12.70 47.49
C GLU A 632 6.08 13.60 48.72
N GLN A 633 5.97 12.97 49.79
CA GLN A 633 5.70 13.76 51.01
C GLN A 633 7.02 14.31 51.58
N HIS A 634 8.11 13.52 51.47
CA HIS A 634 9.26 13.93 52.31
C HIS A 634 10.42 14.35 51.41
N CYS A 635 10.33 14.19 50.07
CA CYS A 635 11.54 14.40 49.25
C CYS A 635 11.18 15.25 48.02
N ARG A 636 10.16 16.11 48.08
CA ARG A 636 9.63 16.86 46.91
C ARG A 636 10.69 17.83 46.38
N ASN A 637 11.77 18.18 47.26
CA ASN A 637 12.73 19.19 46.77
C ASN A 637 14.10 18.55 46.55
N ARG A 638 14.17 17.19 46.54
CA ARG A 638 15.52 16.57 46.57
C ARG A 638 15.76 15.82 45.27
N GLY A 639 15.10 16.35 44.10
CA GLY A 639 15.35 15.76 42.76
C GLY A 639 15.01 14.26 42.71
N ASN A 640 15.49 13.48 41.65
CA ASN A 640 15.01 12.10 41.38
C ASN A 640 16.11 11.07 41.68
N ASP A 641 17.24 11.55 42.44
CA ASP A 641 18.34 10.61 42.71
C ASP A 641 18.02 9.73 43.93
N LYS A 642 18.09 8.33 43.62
CA LYS A 642 17.92 7.38 44.75
C LYS A 642 19.02 7.56 45.80
#